data_AF-A0A428USR3-F1
#
_entry.id   AF-A0A428USR3-F1
#
_cell.length_a   1.000
_cell.length_b   1.000
_cell.length_c   1.000
_cell.angle_alpha   90.00
_cell.angle_beta   90.00
_cell.angle_gamma   90.00
#
_symmetry.space_group_name_H-M   'P 1'
#
loop_
_entity.id
_entity.type
_entity.pdbx_description
1 polymer ?
#
loop_
_entity_poly.entity_id
_entity_poly.type
_entity_poly.pdbx_seq_one_letter_code
_entity_poly.pdbx_strand_id
1 'polypeptide(L)'
;MDVLEIASSGAATPAPEGVSTPPAPDMPVKEKNRHRLLRRIQRISSSPSLTNLRRSRSVGSPYSTRSTLSCVSLAAAGPPQTPHSVRSSTPQPSPLGVSTTSILYSHSSGEFPFESIESQLGIRKVDNGTPATTPGTVPLPSDLRVKQDVRPSIKPIQKPPFHFWERMPYELQIHIFSFFRPKELVRTSRVSRSFYKACFDGQLWTSLDASEFYREVPAESLAKIIVAAGPFIKDLNLRGCVQVEHYKRTEVIVKACKNLMNATLEGCQNFQKNTLHSLLRSNEKLVSLNLTGLTAVSNTSCKIIAESCPQLEIFNISWCGRVDARGVKAVVEACPKLRDLRAGEVGGFDNLAAAKAIFKTNNLERLVLSGCAELTDEALKVMIHGLEPEIDILTDQPIVPPRKLRHLDLSRCARLTDAGVKAMGHLVPDLEGLQLSGCKLLNDGALESILASTPRLTHLELEDLENLTNSILSEHLAKAPCADSLEHLSLSYCENLGDTGMLPVMQRCTKLRSIDLDNTRVSDLVLAEAAAMVMKRSERSMKAGTRPDLTLQMVVYDCQNVTWAGIREVLFRNTQVKPVPGQSGRVSYPTEVIGLKCFYGFQMTVDEHQKRVLRGDLAAAGRLERRWADYMQATEEAGMTGAGYRRRRRRAREAQALHMDEEDGGLGPTGRRRARTLGSCSVM
;
A
#
# COMPACT_ATOMS: atom_id res chain seq x y z
N MET A 1 -49.57 -23.03 -68.18
CA MET A 1 -48.34 -23.56 -67.56
C MET A 1 -48.30 -22.99 -66.16
N ASP A 2 -49.08 -23.47 -65.18
CA ASP A 2 -49.33 -24.86 -64.72
C ASP A 2 -48.08 -25.36 -63.97
N VAL A 3 -48.13 -25.96 -62.78
CA VAL A 3 -49.13 -26.83 -62.11
C VAL A 3 -49.27 -26.33 -60.64
N LEU A 4 -50.47 -26.03 -60.08
CA LEU A 4 -51.43 -26.94 -59.37
C LEU A 4 -50.80 -27.59 -58.10
N GLU A 5 -51.43 -27.70 -56.91
CA GLU A 5 -52.85 -27.79 -56.51
C GLU A 5 -53.19 -27.22 -55.09
N ILE A 6 -54.47 -26.82 -54.87
CA ILE A 6 -55.41 -27.14 -53.74
C ILE A 6 -54.94 -26.95 -52.26
N ALA A 7 -55.70 -26.39 -51.28
CA ALA A 7 -57.14 -26.15 -51.14
C ALA A 7 -57.55 -24.84 -50.41
N SER A 8 -58.85 -24.56 -50.54
CA SER A 8 -59.76 -23.74 -49.70
C SER A 8 -59.73 -24.10 -48.18
N SER A 9 -60.26 -23.29 -47.25
CA SER A 9 -61.54 -22.56 -47.28
C SER A 9 -61.58 -21.22 -46.51
N GLY A 10 -62.73 -20.54 -46.56
CA GLY A 10 -63.02 -19.29 -45.85
C GLY A 10 -64.53 -19.08 -45.65
N ALA A 11 -64.90 -17.85 -45.28
CA ALA A 11 -66.24 -17.42 -44.78
C ALA A 11 -66.55 -17.87 -43.33
N ALA A 12 -67.28 -17.12 -42.48
CA ALA A 12 -67.92 -15.81 -42.67
C ALA A 12 -67.93 -14.95 -41.38
N THR A 13 -68.08 -13.63 -41.56
CA THR A 13 -68.57 -12.63 -40.57
C THR A 13 -70.06 -12.89 -40.22
N PRO A 14 -70.60 -12.54 -39.02
CA PRO A 14 -70.64 -11.14 -38.53
C PRO A 14 -70.56 -10.91 -36.99
N ALA A 15 -70.57 -9.62 -36.62
CA ALA A 15 -70.79 -9.06 -35.28
C ALA A 15 -72.29 -8.66 -35.08
N PRO A 16 -72.77 -8.00 -34.00
CA PRO A 16 -72.12 -7.49 -32.76
C PRO A 16 -72.85 -8.02 -31.47
N GLU A 17 -72.70 -7.53 -30.22
CA GLU A 17 -71.95 -6.43 -29.58
C GLU A 17 -71.05 -6.97 -28.41
N GLY A 18 -70.72 -6.31 -27.29
CA GLY A 18 -71.02 -4.96 -26.76
C GLY A 18 -70.48 -4.67 -25.34
N VAL A 19 -70.78 -3.47 -24.84
CA VAL A 19 -70.48 -2.92 -23.48
C VAL A 19 -69.01 -2.51 -23.22
N SER A 20 -68.81 -1.53 -22.33
CA SER A 20 -67.68 -0.58 -22.30
C SER A 20 -66.73 -0.68 -21.08
N THR A 21 -65.56 -0.06 -21.21
CA THR A 21 -64.59 0.24 -20.13
C THR A 21 -65.15 1.20 -19.06
N PRO A 22 -64.51 1.30 -17.87
CA PRO A 22 -63.89 2.57 -17.46
C PRO A 22 -62.52 2.33 -16.69
N PRO A 23 -61.96 3.18 -15.78
CA PRO A 23 -60.55 3.59 -15.89
C PRO A 23 -59.71 3.50 -14.58
N ALA A 24 -58.53 4.14 -14.55
CA ALA A 24 -57.66 4.28 -13.37
C ALA A 24 -57.99 5.50 -12.46
N PRO A 25 -57.56 5.52 -11.18
CA PRO A 25 -57.68 6.67 -10.27
C PRO A 25 -56.33 7.31 -9.85
N ASP A 26 -56.42 8.55 -9.33
CA ASP A 26 -55.30 9.47 -9.09
C ASP A 26 -54.89 9.67 -7.59
N MET A 27 -53.83 10.46 -7.38
CA MET A 27 -53.25 10.86 -6.09
C MET A 27 -54.09 11.86 -5.26
N PRO A 28 -53.99 11.83 -3.91
CA PRO A 28 -54.23 12.99 -3.03
C PRO A 28 -52.97 13.49 -2.28
N VAL A 29 -53.01 14.71 -1.73
CA VAL A 29 -51.82 15.45 -1.24
C VAL A 29 -51.99 15.97 0.21
N LYS A 30 -50.95 15.75 1.04
CA LYS A 30 -50.56 16.39 2.33
C LYS A 30 -51.63 16.68 3.40
N GLU A 31 -51.34 16.23 4.63
CA GLU A 31 -51.21 17.13 5.81
C GLU A 31 -50.45 16.48 6.99
N LYS A 32 -49.53 17.25 7.58
CA LYS A 32 -48.98 17.26 8.96
C LYS A 32 -48.36 15.99 9.62
N ASN A 33 -47.57 16.27 10.66
CA ASN A 33 -46.62 15.38 11.33
C ASN A 33 -47.16 14.73 12.63
N ARG A 34 -46.38 13.78 13.19
CA ARG A 34 -46.50 13.17 14.54
C ARG A 34 -47.70 12.21 14.79
N HIS A 35 -47.68 10.98 14.25
CA HIS A 35 -48.26 9.78 14.93
C HIS A 35 -47.87 8.42 14.27
N ARG A 36 -46.59 8.17 13.93
CA ARG A 36 -46.14 6.86 13.38
C ARG A 36 -44.96 6.16 14.07
N LEU A 37 -44.48 6.66 15.21
CA LEU A 37 -43.34 6.05 15.94
C LEU A 37 -43.71 5.13 17.12
N LEU A 38 -45.00 4.95 17.45
CA LEU A 38 -45.47 4.32 18.70
C LEU A 38 -46.38 3.09 18.50
N ARG A 39 -46.25 2.35 17.38
CA ARG A 39 -47.06 1.14 17.10
C ARG A 39 -46.28 -0.06 16.51
N ARG A 40 -44.97 -0.17 16.77
CA ARG A 40 -44.16 -1.35 16.36
C ARG A 40 -43.35 -2.03 17.48
N ILE A 41 -43.57 -1.66 18.75
CA ILE A 41 -42.99 -2.33 19.92
C ILE A 41 -44.13 -2.77 20.86
N GLN A 42 -44.78 -3.88 20.54
CA GLN A 42 -45.56 -4.73 21.45
C GLN A 42 -46.05 -5.99 20.72
N ARG A 43 -46.14 -7.12 21.44
CA ARG A 43 -46.16 -8.51 20.92
C ARG A 43 -44.79 -8.87 20.32
N ILE A 44 -44.24 -10.07 20.52
CA ILE A 44 -44.81 -11.33 21.02
C ILE A 44 -44.08 -11.81 22.29
N SER A 45 -44.81 -12.41 23.23
CA SER A 45 -44.27 -13.15 24.38
C SER A 45 -45.28 -14.20 24.87
N SER A 46 -44.88 -15.46 24.99
CA SER A 46 -45.72 -16.55 25.52
C SER A 46 -44.88 -17.70 26.09
N SER A 47 -45.07 -18.01 27.37
CA SER A 47 -44.45 -19.15 28.09
C SER A 47 -45.41 -20.37 28.15
N PRO A 48 -44.93 -21.56 28.57
CA PRO A 48 -45.14 -22.04 29.97
C PRO A 48 -43.82 -22.48 30.66
N SER A 49 -43.60 -22.39 31.98
CA SER A 49 -44.18 -23.14 33.13
C SER A 49 -43.67 -24.60 33.21
N LEU A 50 -43.21 -25.18 34.34
CA LEU A 50 -43.64 -25.10 35.77
C LEU A 50 -42.51 -25.43 36.80
N THR A 51 -42.66 -24.97 38.07
CA THR A 51 -42.19 -25.56 39.38
C THR A 51 -40.71 -25.94 39.59
N ASN A 52 -40.04 -25.79 40.74
CA ASN A 52 -40.31 -25.31 42.12
C ASN A 52 -38.92 -24.94 42.77
N LEU A 53 -38.69 -24.59 44.06
CA LEU A 53 -39.49 -24.54 45.30
C LEU A 53 -39.17 -23.21 46.08
N ARG A 54 -38.87 -23.22 47.40
CA ARG A 54 -38.71 -21.97 48.21
C ARG A 54 -37.90 -22.09 49.53
N ARG A 55 -37.34 -20.95 49.98
CA ARG A 55 -36.74 -20.60 51.30
C ARG A 55 -35.36 -21.24 51.63
N SER A 56 -34.51 -20.68 52.51
CA SER A 56 -34.64 -19.51 53.41
C SER A 56 -33.36 -18.65 53.49
N ARG A 57 -33.46 -17.44 54.06
CA ARG A 57 -32.31 -16.68 54.63
C ARG A 57 -32.02 -17.14 56.07
N SER A 58 -30.80 -16.89 56.53
CA SER A 58 -30.47 -16.65 57.94
C SER A 58 -29.42 -15.52 58.04
N VAL A 59 -29.26 -14.94 59.23
CA VAL A 59 -28.27 -13.90 59.56
C VAL A 59 -27.57 -14.33 60.84
N GLY A 60 -26.25 -14.17 60.91
CA GLY A 60 -25.44 -14.45 62.09
C GLY A 60 -24.14 -13.65 62.00
N SER A 61 -23.69 -13.09 63.12
CA SER A 61 -22.51 -12.22 63.19
C SER A 61 -21.56 -12.73 64.30
N PRO A 62 -20.65 -11.93 64.88
CA PRO A 62 -19.23 -12.02 64.56
C PRO A 62 -18.39 -12.60 65.71
N TYR A 63 -17.11 -12.90 65.44
CA TYR A 63 -16.05 -12.72 66.43
C TYR A 63 -14.71 -12.40 65.76
N SER A 64 -13.82 -11.70 66.48
CA SER A 64 -12.48 -11.34 66.02
C SER A 64 -11.43 -11.66 67.09
N THR A 65 -10.23 -12.06 66.67
CA THR A 65 -9.02 -11.97 67.50
C THR A 65 -7.86 -11.40 66.69
N ARG A 66 -6.98 -10.64 67.35
CA ARG A 66 -5.72 -10.10 66.83
C ARG A 66 -4.54 -10.90 67.38
N SER A 67 -3.52 -11.14 66.56
CA SER A 67 -2.09 -11.05 66.93
C SER A 67 -1.25 -11.23 65.65
N THR A 68 -0.48 -10.29 65.09
CA THR A 68 0.62 -9.42 65.59
C THR A 68 1.97 -10.11 65.79
N LEU A 69 2.88 -9.83 64.84
CA LEU A 69 4.32 -9.58 65.01
C LEU A 69 5.20 -10.64 65.72
N SER A 70 6.20 -11.14 64.98
CA SER A 70 7.61 -10.89 65.36
C SER A 70 8.54 -11.02 64.15
N CYS A 71 9.71 -10.39 64.26
CA CYS A 71 10.77 -10.33 63.25
C CYS A 71 12.08 -10.87 63.82
N VAL A 72 12.89 -11.54 62.99
CA VAL A 72 14.35 -11.66 63.17
C VAL A 72 15.02 -11.62 61.80
N SER A 73 16.19 -11.01 61.71
CA SER A 73 17.14 -11.14 60.61
C SER A 73 18.53 -11.36 61.20
N LEU A 74 19.37 -12.17 60.57
CA LEU A 74 20.82 -12.24 60.80
C LEU A 74 21.51 -12.86 59.58
N ALA A 75 22.83 -12.73 59.47
CA ALA A 75 23.55 -12.85 58.19
C ALA A 75 24.91 -13.58 58.28
N ALA A 76 25.37 -14.02 57.10
CA ALA A 76 26.75 -14.28 56.67
C ALA A 76 27.61 -15.35 57.39
N ALA A 77 28.01 -16.39 56.65
CA ALA A 77 29.22 -17.18 56.89
C ALA A 77 29.66 -17.97 55.63
N GLY A 78 30.94 -18.36 55.58
CA GLY A 78 31.61 -19.23 54.58
C GLY A 78 33.13 -18.95 54.58
N PRO A 79 33.98 -19.65 53.80
CA PRO A 79 33.85 -20.94 53.10
C PRO A 79 34.85 -21.99 53.65
N PRO A 80 35.17 -23.08 52.92
CA PRO A 80 36.55 -23.59 52.87
C PRO A 80 37.07 -23.88 51.43
N GLN A 81 38.28 -24.46 51.30
CA GLN A 81 39.18 -24.30 50.13
C GLN A 81 39.47 -25.56 49.27
N THR A 82 40.16 -25.25 48.15
CA THR A 82 40.79 -26.05 47.07
C THR A 82 41.87 -27.06 47.52
N PRO A 83 42.46 -27.86 46.60
CA PRO A 83 43.58 -27.42 45.72
C PRO A 83 43.22 -27.56 44.20
N HIS A 84 44.02 -27.24 43.17
CA HIS A 84 45.43 -26.80 42.96
C HIS A 84 45.46 -25.49 42.09
N SER A 85 46.54 -24.68 41.98
CA SER A 85 47.85 -24.84 41.29
C SER A 85 47.72 -25.19 39.79
N VAL A 86 48.24 -24.42 38.81
CA VAL A 86 49.55 -23.74 38.61
C VAL A 86 49.35 -22.58 37.56
N ARG A 87 50.04 -21.41 37.46
CA ARG A 87 51.24 -20.81 38.12
C ARG A 87 51.14 -19.27 38.44
N SER A 88 51.67 -18.40 37.56
CA SER A 88 51.97 -16.95 37.70
C SER A 88 52.33 -16.38 36.30
N SER A 89 52.58 -15.08 36.01
CA SER A 89 52.94 -13.90 36.83
C SER A 89 52.64 -12.55 36.11
N THR A 90 52.53 -11.45 36.87
CA THR A 90 52.54 -10.05 36.39
C THR A 90 53.93 -9.40 36.58
N PRO A 91 54.22 -8.21 36.00
CA PRO A 91 53.96 -6.93 36.70
C PRO A 91 53.60 -5.71 35.80
N GLN A 92 53.29 -4.56 36.44
CA GLN A 92 53.24 -3.18 35.90
C GLN A 92 54.58 -2.43 36.21
N PRO A 93 54.87 -1.16 35.80
CA PRO A 93 54.00 -0.09 35.26
C PRO A 93 54.54 0.70 34.02
N SER A 94 53.98 1.90 33.77
CA SER A 94 54.22 2.90 32.70
C SER A 94 55.45 3.83 32.97
N PRO A 95 55.84 4.87 32.15
CA PRO A 95 55.20 5.51 30.97
C PRO A 95 56.14 5.93 29.78
N LEU A 96 55.69 6.88 28.92
CA LEU A 96 56.41 7.74 27.92
C LEU A 96 56.81 7.16 26.53
N GLY A 97 56.72 8.00 25.47
CA GLY A 97 57.69 7.96 24.34
C GLY A 97 57.22 8.06 22.86
N VAL A 98 56.96 9.28 22.35
CA VAL A 98 57.26 9.77 20.96
C VAL A 98 56.56 9.13 19.72
N SER A 99 56.42 9.93 18.65
CA SER A 99 55.71 9.68 17.37
C SER A 99 56.59 9.12 16.23
N THR A 100 55.99 8.48 15.21
CA THR A 100 56.17 8.83 13.76
C THR A 100 55.20 8.11 12.79
N THR A 101 54.27 8.90 12.22
CA THR A 101 53.85 8.99 10.78
C THR A 101 53.77 7.77 9.82
N SER A 102 52.56 7.60 9.24
CA SER A 102 52.28 7.31 7.79
C SER A 102 52.63 5.91 7.23
N ILE A 103 52.14 5.43 6.06
CA ILE A 103 51.48 6.03 4.88
C ILE A 103 50.32 5.11 4.41
N LEU A 104 49.28 5.64 3.73
CA LEU A 104 48.68 5.13 2.46
C LEU A 104 47.45 5.96 2.00
N TYR A 105 47.37 6.16 0.68
CA TYR A 105 46.43 6.91 -0.18
C TYR A 105 44.94 6.72 0.16
N SER A 106 44.00 7.68 0.03
CA SER A 106 43.80 8.86 -0.84
C SER A 106 43.22 8.58 -2.24
N HIS A 107 41.94 8.90 -2.44
CA HIS A 107 41.33 9.47 -3.66
C HIS A 107 39.83 9.73 -3.37
N SER A 108 39.10 10.67 -4.01
CA SER A 108 39.31 12.11 -4.29
C SER A 108 38.12 12.61 -5.13
N SER A 109 37.95 13.93 -5.24
CA SER A 109 36.90 14.63 -6.04
C SER A 109 35.45 14.50 -5.53
N GLY A 110 34.65 15.57 -5.41
CA GLY A 110 35.03 16.97 -5.19
C GLY A 110 34.19 17.99 -5.96
N GLU A 111 33.52 18.88 -5.22
CA GLU A 111 33.03 20.18 -5.70
C GLU A 111 33.44 21.29 -4.73
N PHE A 112 33.73 22.46 -5.30
CA PHE A 112 34.22 23.69 -4.69
C PHE A 112 33.98 24.82 -5.74
N PRO A 113 34.06 26.11 -5.39
CA PRO A 113 33.50 26.78 -4.20
C PRO A 113 32.80 28.11 -4.59
N PHE A 114 32.11 28.76 -3.64
CA PHE A 114 32.35 30.19 -3.38
C PHE A 114 31.70 30.65 -2.06
N GLU A 115 32.50 31.02 -1.05
CA GLU A 115 32.28 32.25 -0.26
C GLU A 115 33.45 32.53 0.70
N SER A 116 34.05 33.71 0.53
CA SER A 116 35.11 34.37 1.34
C SER A 116 35.51 35.63 0.56
N ILE A 117 35.69 36.84 1.12
CA ILE A 117 35.82 37.28 2.53
C ILE A 117 35.03 38.59 2.73
N GLU A 118 34.68 38.91 3.99
CA GLU A 118 34.26 40.25 4.49
C GLU A 118 32.84 40.76 4.10
N SER A 119 32.14 41.56 4.92
CA SER A 119 32.58 42.29 6.12
C SER A 119 31.56 42.33 7.28
N GLN A 120 32.13 42.51 8.47
CA GLN A 120 31.58 42.90 9.78
C GLN A 120 30.08 43.30 9.90
N LEU A 121 29.36 42.69 10.88
CA LEU A 121 28.73 43.41 12.01
C LEU A 121 28.15 42.44 13.05
N GLY A 122 28.73 42.40 14.25
CA GLY A 122 28.30 41.49 15.32
C GLY A 122 27.22 42.07 16.24
N ILE A 123 25.96 41.64 16.06
CA ILE A 123 24.87 41.97 17.00
C ILE A 123 24.82 40.91 18.12
N ARG A 124 24.98 41.36 19.38
CA ARG A 124 24.95 40.48 20.56
C ARG A 124 23.52 40.04 20.91
N LYS A 125 23.38 38.79 21.36
CA LYS A 125 22.17 38.32 22.06
C LYS A 125 21.98 39.11 23.37
N VAL A 126 20.73 39.30 23.75
CA VAL A 126 20.33 39.73 25.10
C VAL A 126 19.67 38.53 25.78
N ASP A 127 20.18 38.15 26.94
CA ASP A 127 19.57 37.15 27.83
C ASP A 127 19.09 37.82 29.12
N ASN A 128 18.05 37.24 29.75
CA ASN A 128 17.35 37.87 30.87
C ASN A 128 18.09 37.70 32.21
N GLY A 129 18.15 38.79 32.99
CA GLY A 129 18.59 38.78 34.39
C GLY A 129 17.86 39.85 35.20
N THR A 130 17.34 39.48 36.38
CA THR A 130 16.56 40.36 37.26
C THR A 130 17.43 41.18 38.23
N PRO A 131 16.92 42.30 38.80
CA PRO A 131 17.76 43.37 39.33
C PRO A 131 18.07 43.28 40.84
N ALA A 132 19.17 43.93 41.25
CA ALA A 132 19.48 44.21 42.66
C ALA A 132 20.06 45.62 42.86
N THR A 133 19.49 46.33 43.83
CA THR A 133 19.74 47.69 44.31
C THR A 133 21.17 48.05 44.76
N THR A 134 21.64 49.27 44.49
CA THR A 134 21.92 50.34 45.51
C THR A 134 22.37 51.68 44.85
N PRO A 135 22.34 52.85 45.54
CA PRO A 135 22.37 54.18 44.89
C PRO A 135 23.64 55.04 45.13
N GLY A 136 23.78 56.15 44.39
CA GLY A 136 24.82 57.19 44.60
C GLY A 136 24.49 58.55 43.93
N THR A 137 24.78 59.66 44.63
CA THR A 137 24.16 60.99 44.39
C THR A 137 25.08 62.02 43.69
N VAL A 138 24.55 62.69 42.64
CA VAL A 138 24.55 64.16 42.29
C VAL A 138 25.33 65.11 43.25
N PRO A 139 26.04 66.21 42.83
CA PRO A 139 25.85 67.14 41.68
C PRO A 139 27.20 67.51 40.97
N LEU A 140 27.63 68.67 40.39
CA LEU A 140 27.22 69.97 39.70
C LEU A 140 28.54 70.59 39.10
N PRO A 141 28.66 71.84 38.52
CA PRO A 141 27.73 72.74 37.80
C PRO A 141 28.28 73.34 36.45
N SER A 142 27.42 74.12 35.76
CA SER A 142 27.61 75.34 34.90
C SER A 142 29.00 75.77 34.37
N ASP A 143 29.13 76.41 33.19
CA ASP A 143 28.17 77.01 32.23
C ASP A 143 28.80 76.95 30.81
N LEU A 144 28.22 77.36 29.66
CA LEU A 144 27.00 78.11 29.30
C LEU A 144 26.04 77.22 28.47
N ARG A 145 24.72 77.43 28.35
CA ARG A 145 23.74 78.53 28.53
C ARG A 145 23.34 79.25 27.22
N VAL A 146 22.01 79.42 27.05
CA VAL A 146 21.30 80.08 25.92
C VAL A 146 21.25 79.21 24.63
N LYS A 147 20.11 78.89 24.01
CA LYS A 147 18.68 79.24 24.22
C LYS A 147 17.76 78.04 23.90
N GLN A 148 16.53 78.06 24.40
CA GLN A 148 15.46 77.17 23.93
C GLN A 148 14.86 77.72 22.64
N ASP A 149 14.40 76.85 21.74
CA ASP A 149 13.34 77.20 20.79
C ASP A 149 12.37 76.04 20.51
N VAL A 150 11.18 76.43 20.09
CA VAL A 150 9.89 75.69 20.08
C VAL A 150 9.91 74.30 19.41
N ARG A 151 9.25 73.30 20.04
CA ARG A 151 8.89 72.01 19.41
C ARG A 151 7.82 72.20 18.31
N PRO A 152 8.03 71.74 17.07
CA PRO A 152 6.93 71.41 16.16
C PRO A 152 6.25 70.12 16.63
N SER A 153 4.91 70.10 16.70
CA SER A 153 4.16 68.87 16.97
C SER A 153 4.09 68.01 15.70
N ILE A 154 5.07 67.13 15.52
CA ILE A 154 5.07 66.14 14.43
C ILE A 154 3.96 65.12 14.72
N LYS A 155 2.84 65.25 14.00
CA LYS A 155 1.78 64.23 13.98
C LYS A 155 2.41 62.89 13.56
N PRO A 156 2.06 61.76 14.21
CA PRO A 156 2.66 60.48 13.87
C PRO A 156 2.37 60.13 12.41
N ILE A 157 3.42 60.02 11.60
CA ILE A 157 3.32 59.60 10.21
C ILE A 157 2.80 58.17 10.22
N GLN A 158 1.53 57.99 9.84
CA GLN A 158 0.98 56.67 9.58
C GLN A 158 1.79 56.07 8.43
N LYS A 159 2.60 55.05 8.72
CA LYS A 159 3.26 54.27 7.68
C LYS A 159 2.14 53.70 6.78
N PRO A 160 2.17 53.93 5.45
CA PRO A 160 1.14 53.36 4.58
C PRO A 160 1.16 51.84 4.75
N PRO A 161 -0.02 51.19 4.77
CA PRO A 161 -0.10 49.76 5.04
C PRO A 161 0.77 48.97 4.05
N PHE A 162 1.66 48.15 4.58
CA PHE A 162 2.61 47.38 3.78
C PHE A 162 1.91 46.17 3.15
N HIS A 163 1.18 46.42 2.06
CA HIS A 163 0.54 45.39 1.25
C HIS A 163 1.60 44.59 0.46
N PHE A 164 2.31 43.71 1.17
CA PHE A 164 3.34 42.80 0.65
C PHE A 164 2.93 42.14 -0.68
N TRP A 165 1.71 41.60 -0.74
CA TRP A 165 1.14 40.94 -1.92
C TRP A 165 0.86 41.87 -3.11
N GLU A 166 0.58 43.16 -2.90
CA GLU A 166 0.30 44.11 -3.98
C GLU A 166 1.58 44.69 -4.59
N ARG A 167 2.72 44.54 -3.91
CA ARG A 167 4.05 44.96 -4.39
C ARG A 167 4.92 43.79 -4.88
N MET A 168 4.42 42.56 -4.83
CA MET A 168 5.14 41.38 -5.30
C MET A 168 4.99 41.22 -6.83
N PRO A 169 6.09 41.00 -7.58
CA PRO A 169 6.05 40.63 -9.00
C PRO A 169 5.11 39.44 -9.28
N TYR A 170 4.44 39.46 -10.43
CA TYR A 170 3.40 38.47 -10.78
C TYR A 170 3.96 37.04 -10.88
N GLU A 171 5.21 36.95 -11.34
CA GLU A 171 5.99 35.73 -11.49
C GLU A 171 6.25 35.08 -10.12
N LEU A 172 6.55 35.88 -9.10
CA LEU A 172 6.73 35.41 -7.72
C LEU A 172 5.40 35.02 -7.07
N GLN A 173 4.30 35.71 -7.39
CA GLN A 173 2.96 35.29 -6.96
C GLN A 173 2.62 33.92 -7.55
N ILE A 174 2.77 33.73 -8.87
CA ILE A 174 2.57 32.43 -9.54
C ILE A 174 3.49 31.36 -8.96
N HIS A 175 4.77 31.65 -8.74
CA HIS A 175 5.70 30.69 -8.16
C HIS A 175 5.27 30.24 -6.75
N ILE A 176 4.81 31.16 -5.89
CA ILE A 176 4.23 30.79 -4.59
C ILE A 176 2.95 29.96 -4.77
N PHE A 177 2.08 30.34 -5.72
CA PHE A 177 0.86 29.57 -5.99
C PHE A 177 1.14 28.17 -6.55
N SER A 178 2.25 27.95 -7.28
CA SER A 178 2.59 26.63 -7.85
C SER A 178 2.96 25.56 -6.83
N PHE A 179 3.22 25.93 -5.56
CA PHE A 179 3.44 24.97 -4.48
C PHE A 179 2.13 24.49 -3.82
N PHE A 180 0.99 25.14 -4.09
CA PHE A 180 -0.31 24.73 -3.53
C PHE A 180 -0.93 23.61 -4.35
N ARG A 181 -1.56 22.64 -3.67
CA ARG A 181 -2.40 21.64 -4.35
C ARG A 181 -3.61 22.31 -5.00
N PRO A 182 -4.25 21.69 -6.02
CA PRO A 182 -5.49 22.21 -6.58
C PRO A 182 -6.61 22.47 -5.55
N LYS A 183 -6.67 21.67 -4.47
CA LYS A 183 -7.57 21.90 -3.31
C LYS A 183 -7.36 23.27 -2.68
N GLU A 184 -6.11 23.65 -2.56
CA GLU A 184 -5.64 24.83 -1.85
C GLU A 184 -5.78 26.05 -2.76
N LEU A 185 -5.46 25.95 -4.05
CA LEU A 185 -5.77 26.97 -5.07
C LEU A 185 -7.26 27.34 -5.12
N VAL A 186 -8.15 26.34 -5.12
CA VAL A 186 -9.60 26.59 -5.07
C VAL A 186 -10.01 27.25 -3.75
N ARG A 187 -9.35 26.95 -2.63
CA ARG A 187 -9.60 27.59 -1.32
C ARG A 187 -9.06 29.02 -1.26
N THR A 188 -7.84 29.29 -1.74
CA THR A 188 -7.22 30.62 -1.76
C THR A 188 -7.93 31.58 -2.69
N SER A 189 -8.58 31.09 -3.76
CA SER A 189 -9.43 31.90 -4.64
C SER A 189 -10.55 32.67 -3.89
N ARG A 190 -10.93 32.21 -2.69
CA ARG A 190 -11.95 32.85 -1.83
C ARG A 190 -11.44 34.04 -1.00
N VAL A 191 -10.13 34.29 -0.96
CA VAL A 191 -9.50 35.26 -0.04
C VAL A 191 -9.55 36.70 -0.57
N SER A 192 -9.34 36.90 -1.87
CA SER A 192 -9.31 38.22 -2.51
C SER A 192 -9.65 38.14 -3.99
N ARG A 193 -10.10 39.25 -4.60
CA ARG A 193 -10.29 39.36 -6.06
C ARG A 193 -8.98 39.26 -6.85
N SER A 194 -7.84 39.66 -6.27
CA SER A 194 -6.52 39.46 -6.88
C SER A 194 -6.12 37.98 -6.85
N PHE A 195 -6.26 37.34 -5.69
CA PHE A 195 -6.03 35.91 -5.50
C PHE A 195 -6.94 35.07 -6.41
N TYR A 196 -8.22 35.44 -6.56
CA TYR A 196 -9.12 34.81 -7.51
C TYR A 196 -8.57 34.86 -8.94
N LYS A 197 -8.13 36.03 -9.43
CA LYS A 197 -7.52 36.13 -10.77
C LYS A 197 -6.27 35.25 -10.90
N ALA A 198 -5.36 35.30 -9.93
CA ALA A 198 -4.12 34.52 -9.96
C ALA A 198 -4.38 33.00 -9.93
N CYS A 199 -5.27 32.51 -9.05
CA CYS A 199 -5.61 31.09 -8.95
C CYS A 199 -6.34 30.52 -10.20
N PHE A 200 -6.81 31.37 -11.11
CA PHE A 200 -7.39 30.97 -12.40
C PHE A 200 -6.46 31.27 -13.60
N ASP A 201 -5.18 31.61 -13.38
CA ASP A 201 -4.17 31.64 -14.44
C ASP A 201 -3.80 30.20 -14.84
N GLY A 202 -3.93 29.88 -16.14
CA GLY A 202 -3.66 28.56 -16.69
C GLY A 202 -2.24 28.03 -16.47
N GLN A 203 -1.25 28.89 -16.20
CA GLN A 203 0.11 28.46 -15.88
C GLN A 203 0.20 27.60 -14.60
N LEU A 204 -0.72 27.81 -13.64
CA LEU A 204 -0.78 27.01 -12.40
C LEU A 204 -1.38 25.61 -12.62
N TRP A 205 -2.04 25.39 -13.76
CA TRP A 205 -2.86 24.21 -14.04
C TRP A 205 -2.24 23.31 -15.11
N THR A 206 -0.91 23.31 -15.21
CA THR A 206 -0.15 22.41 -16.11
C THR A 206 -0.38 20.93 -15.81
N SER A 207 -0.63 20.60 -14.53
CA SER A 207 -1.03 19.28 -14.05
C SER A 207 -2.35 19.40 -13.28
N LEU A 208 -3.41 18.76 -13.76
CA LEU A 208 -4.74 18.78 -13.14
C LEU A 208 -5.15 17.37 -12.72
N ASP A 209 -5.11 17.11 -11.42
CA ASP A 209 -5.71 15.91 -10.83
C ASP A 209 -7.06 16.21 -10.18
N ALA A 210 -8.13 15.62 -10.69
CA ALA A 210 -9.48 15.74 -10.14
C ALA A 210 -9.87 14.60 -9.18
N SER A 211 -9.03 13.56 -9.03
CA SER A 211 -9.31 12.38 -8.18
C SER A 211 -9.24 12.68 -6.68
N GLU A 212 -8.53 13.72 -6.26
CA GLU A 212 -8.63 14.26 -4.88
C GLU A 212 -9.94 15.05 -4.63
N PHE A 213 -10.72 15.41 -5.67
CA PHE A 213 -11.78 16.45 -5.60
C PHE A 213 -13.16 16.06 -6.13
N TYR A 214 -13.33 14.88 -6.72
CA TYR A 214 -14.59 14.44 -7.37
C TYR A 214 -15.85 14.48 -6.49
N ARG A 215 -15.71 14.61 -5.15
CA ARG A 215 -16.82 14.81 -4.19
C ARG A 215 -16.97 16.24 -3.65
N GLU A 216 -15.97 17.11 -3.79
CA GLU A 216 -15.91 18.43 -3.11
C GLU A 216 -16.08 19.63 -4.06
N VAL A 217 -15.60 19.53 -5.30
CA VAL A 217 -15.68 20.63 -6.29
C VAL A 217 -16.85 20.40 -7.24
N PRO A 218 -17.76 21.36 -7.48
CA PRO A 218 -18.87 21.19 -8.40
C PRO A 218 -18.43 21.26 -9.87
N ALA A 219 -19.06 20.45 -10.73
CA ALA A 219 -18.78 20.28 -12.15
C ALA A 219 -18.56 21.58 -12.95
N GLU A 220 -19.31 22.65 -12.62
CA GLU A 220 -19.19 23.94 -13.28
C GLU A 220 -17.88 24.66 -12.96
N SER A 221 -17.39 24.56 -11.73
CA SER A 221 -16.08 25.10 -11.32
C SER A 221 -14.94 24.32 -11.98
N LEU A 222 -15.03 22.99 -12.04
CA LEU A 222 -14.06 22.15 -12.74
C LEU A 222 -14.00 22.47 -14.25
N ALA A 223 -15.16 22.65 -14.90
CA ALA A 223 -15.20 23.09 -16.30
C ALA A 223 -14.62 24.50 -16.49
N LYS A 224 -14.86 25.45 -15.57
CA LYS A 224 -14.28 26.80 -15.62
C LYS A 224 -12.76 26.80 -15.45
N ILE A 225 -12.22 25.97 -14.54
CA ILE A 225 -10.78 25.76 -14.37
C ILE A 225 -10.18 25.24 -15.68
N ILE A 226 -10.74 24.16 -16.25
CA ILE A 226 -10.21 23.56 -17.48
C ILE A 226 -10.30 24.52 -18.68
N VAL A 227 -11.34 25.34 -18.79
CA VAL A 227 -11.45 26.35 -19.87
C VAL A 227 -10.39 27.46 -19.72
N ALA A 228 -10.10 27.91 -18.49
CA ALA A 228 -9.04 28.89 -18.24
C ALA A 228 -7.63 28.31 -18.45
N ALA A 229 -7.44 27.03 -18.10
CA ALA A 229 -6.17 26.32 -18.18
C ALA A 229 -5.86 25.71 -19.56
N GLY A 230 -6.89 25.40 -20.36
CA GLY A 230 -6.87 24.54 -21.56
C GLY A 230 -5.56 24.40 -22.34
N PRO A 231 -4.98 25.50 -22.90
CA PRO A 231 -3.76 25.41 -23.72
C PRO A 231 -2.49 25.07 -22.93
N PHE A 232 -2.48 25.20 -21.60
CA PHE A 232 -1.34 24.94 -20.72
C PHE A 232 -1.40 23.56 -20.04
N ILE A 233 -2.57 22.91 -19.98
CA ILE A 233 -2.71 21.57 -19.38
C ILE A 233 -1.87 20.57 -20.20
N LYS A 234 -0.94 19.89 -19.50
CA LYS A 234 -0.16 18.77 -20.01
C LYS A 234 -0.62 17.46 -19.40
N ASP A 235 -0.88 17.45 -18.09
CA ASP A 235 -1.41 16.28 -17.40
C ASP A 235 -2.87 16.51 -17.00
N LEU A 236 -3.74 15.56 -17.38
CA LEU A 236 -5.17 15.61 -17.10
C LEU A 236 -5.64 14.28 -16.52
N ASN A 237 -5.84 14.24 -15.21
CA ASN A 237 -6.44 13.09 -14.52
C ASN A 237 -7.89 13.38 -14.13
N LEU A 238 -8.81 12.67 -14.79
CA LEU A 238 -10.26 12.72 -14.56
C LEU A 238 -10.81 11.40 -13.97
N ARG A 239 -9.95 10.58 -13.36
CA ARG A 239 -10.33 9.29 -12.73
C ARG A 239 -11.54 9.45 -11.81
N GLY A 240 -12.57 8.63 -12.05
CA GLY A 240 -13.78 8.59 -11.22
C GLY A 240 -14.65 9.86 -11.24
N CYS A 241 -14.49 10.75 -12.22
CA CYS A 241 -15.21 12.02 -12.29
C CYS A 241 -16.66 11.88 -12.78
N VAL A 242 -17.51 11.24 -11.97
CA VAL A 242 -18.99 11.14 -12.13
C VAL A 242 -19.61 12.48 -12.54
N GLN A 243 -19.14 13.58 -11.94
CA GLN A 243 -19.62 14.94 -12.21
C GLN A 243 -19.46 15.43 -13.68
N VAL A 244 -18.66 14.75 -14.50
CA VAL A 244 -18.41 15.07 -15.92
C VAL A 244 -19.43 14.38 -16.86
N GLU A 245 -20.43 13.68 -16.32
CA GLU A 245 -21.56 13.06 -17.04
C GLU A 245 -22.33 13.99 -17.99
N HIS A 246 -22.29 15.30 -17.78
CA HIS A 246 -22.99 16.28 -18.62
C HIS A 246 -22.24 16.57 -19.93
N TYR A 247 -22.54 15.81 -20.99
CA TYR A 247 -21.90 15.85 -22.32
C TYR A 247 -21.42 17.23 -22.83
N LYS A 248 -22.22 18.30 -22.69
CA LYS A 248 -21.84 19.67 -23.13
C LYS A 248 -20.58 20.20 -22.43
N ARG A 249 -20.36 19.84 -21.16
CA ARG A 249 -19.16 20.24 -20.41
C ARG A 249 -17.95 19.44 -20.86
N THR A 250 -18.12 18.15 -21.13
CA THR A 250 -17.09 17.24 -21.65
C THR A 250 -16.57 17.69 -23.01
N GLU A 251 -17.46 18.11 -23.92
CA GLU A 251 -17.08 18.64 -25.24
C GLU A 251 -16.28 19.96 -25.12
N VAL A 252 -16.67 20.85 -24.21
CA VAL A 252 -15.95 22.11 -23.93
C VAL A 252 -14.57 21.84 -23.33
N ILE A 253 -14.46 20.90 -22.38
CA ILE A 253 -13.20 20.41 -21.81
C ILE A 253 -12.27 19.90 -22.93
N VAL A 254 -12.77 19.04 -23.81
CA VAL A 254 -11.98 18.49 -24.92
C VAL A 254 -11.51 19.56 -25.90
N LYS A 255 -12.34 20.56 -26.24
CA LYS A 255 -11.95 21.65 -27.15
C LYS A 255 -10.94 22.63 -26.55
N ALA A 256 -10.82 22.68 -25.21
CA ALA A 256 -9.85 23.50 -24.50
C ALA A 256 -8.46 22.83 -24.44
N CYS A 257 -8.39 21.52 -24.19
CA CYS A 257 -7.16 20.77 -24.01
C CYS A 257 -6.49 20.36 -25.34
N LYS A 258 -5.43 21.08 -25.73
CA LYS A 258 -4.73 20.90 -27.03
C LYS A 258 -3.23 20.56 -26.94
N ASN A 259 -2.66 20.48 -25.74
CA ASN A 259 -1.24 20.21 -25.49
C ASN A 259 -1.04 19.08 -24.47
N LEU A 260 -2.01 18.17 -24.34
CA LEU A 260 -1.93 17.05 -23.41
C LEU A 260 -0.75 16.13 -23.76
N MET A 261 0.01 15.80 -22.73
CA MET A 261 1.07 14.80 -22.71
C MET A 261 0.61 13.55 -21.95
N ASN A 262 -0.09 13.72 -20.82
CA ASN A 262 -0.60 12.63 -20.00
C ASN A 262 -2.12 12.79 -19.82
N ALA A 263 -2.90 11.77 -20.17
CA ALA A 263 -4.35 11.78 -20.05
C ALA A 263 -4.86 10.49 -19.40
N THR A 264 -5.51 10.60 -18.24
CA THR A 264 -6.07 9.45 -17.52
C THR A 264 -7.57 9.63 -17.28
N LEU A 265 -8.38 8.87 -18.01
CA LEU A 265 -9.84 9.01 -18.12
C LEU A 265 -10.59 7.85 -17.44
N GLU A 266 -9.94 7.16 -16.50
CA GLU A 266 -10.44 5.94 -15.85
C GLU A 266 -11.86 6.08 -15.26
N GLY A 267 -12.73 5.13 -15.60
CA GLY A 267 -14.06 4.99 -14.99
C GLY A 267 -15.10 6.04 -15.40
N CYS A 268 -14.84 6.88 -16.42
CA CYS A 268 -15.81 7.87 -16.90
C CYS A 268 -16.95 7.23 -17.72
N GLN A 269 -17.92 6.58 -17.05
CA GLN A 269 -18.92 5.72 -17.68
C GLN A 269 -19.77 6.37 -18.80
N ASN A 270 -20.05 7.68 -18.73
CA ASN A 270 -20.87 8.40 -19.72
C ASN A 270 -20.04 9.20 -20.76
N PHE A 271 -18.76 8.85 -20.97
CA PHE A 271 -17.93 9.52 -21.96
C PHE A 271 -18.38 9.15 -23.39
N GLN A 272 -18.53 10.13 -24.28
CA GLN A 272 -18.98 9.85 -25.66
C GLN A 272 -17.81 9.56 -26.61
N LYS A 273 -18.01 8.59 -27.51
CA LYS A 273 -17.04 8.18 -28.54
C LYS A 273 -16.54 9.36 -29.39
N ASN A 274 -17.45 10.24 -29.84
CA ASN A 274 -17.11 11.39 -30.67
C ASN A 274 -16.24 12.41 -29.90
N THR A 275 -16.48 12.56 -28.59
CA THR A 275 -15.70 13.40 -27.69
C THR A 275 -14.29 12.84 -27.48
N LEU A 276 -14.16 11.51 -27.36
CA LEU A 276 -12.86 10.82 -27.33
C LEU A 276 -12.08 11.01 -28.64
N HIS A 277 -12.74 10.79 -29.78
CA HIS A 277 -12.14 10.95 -31.11
C HIS A 277 -11.68 12.40 -31.36
N SER A 278 -12.40 13.38 -30.80
CA SER A 278 -12.02 14.79 -30.85
C SER A 278 -10.79 15.08 -29.99
N LEU A 279 -10.71 14.55 -28.75
CA LEU A 279 -9.55 14.73 -27.86
C LEU A 279 -8.28 14.13 -28.45
N LEU A 280 -8.38 12.93 -29.02
CA LEU A 280 -7.22 12.23 -29.58
C LEU A 280 -6.67 12.94 -30.81
N ARG A 281 -7.55 13.42 -31.70
CA ARG A 281 -7.15 14.21 -32.88
C ARG A 281 -6.61 15.60 -32.52
N SER A 282 -6.92 16.15 -31.35
CA SER A 282 -6.44 17.47 -30.93
C SER A 282 -5.15 17.46 -30.11
N ASN A 283 -4.54 16.29 -29.86
CA ASN A 283 -3.39 16.15 -28.95
C ASN A 283 -2.31 15.20 -29.52
N GLU A 284 -1.52 15.71 -30.47
CA GLU A 284 -0.43 14.97 -31.16
C GLU A 284 0.74 14.58 -30.24
N LYS A 285 0.84 15.19 -29.05
CA LYS A 285 1.97 15.10 -28.11
C LYS A 285 1.70 14.17 -26.92
N LEU A 286 0.68 13.30 -27.01
CA LEU A 286 0.37 12.32 -25.97
C LEU A 286 1.51 11.30 -25.82
N VAL A 287 1.98 11.17 -24.59
CA VAL A 287 3.03 10.26 -24.10
C VAL A 287 2.41 9.17 -23.22
N SER A 288 1.43 9.51 -22.37
CA SER A 288 0.69 8.55 -21.54
C SER A 288 -0.81 8.67 -21.72
N LEU A 289 -1.48 7.53 -21.97
CA LEU A 289 -2.92 7.46 -22.19
C LEU A 289 -3.53 6.27 -21.44
N ASN A 290 -4.30 6.56 -20.38
CA ASN A 290 -5.03 5.56 -19.61
C ASN A 290 -6.55 5.70 -19.83
N LEU A 291 -7.17 4.64 -20.35
CA LEU A 291 -8.57 4.57 -20.75
C LEU A 291 -9.34 3.45 -20.00
N THR A 292 -8.84 3.01 -18.84
CA THR A 292 -9.40 1.86 -18.11
C THR A 292 -10.90 1.96 -17.83
N GLY A 293 -11.62 0.86 -18.12
CA GLY A 293 -13.07 0.74 -17.91
C GLY A 293 -13.96 1.60 -18.82
N LEU A 294 -13.42 2.17 -19.91
CA LEU A 294 -14.19 3.04 -20.80
C LEU A 294 -14.92 2.26 -21.91
N THR A 295 -16.22 2.04 -21.70
CA THR A 295 -17.17 1.49 -22.69
C THR A 295 -17.27 2.29 -23.99
N ALA A 296 -16.75 3.52 -24.02
CA ALA A 296 -16.68 4.41 -25.19
C ALA A 296 -15.54 4.05 -26.17
N VAL A 297 -14.53 3.32 -25.71
CA VAL A 297 -13.37 2.95 -26.52
C VAL A 297 -13.74 1.78 -27.43
N SER A 298 -13.14 1.75 -28.61
CA SER A 298 -13.38 0.73 -29.63
C SER A 298 -12.18 0.64 -30.56
N ASN A 299 -12.10 -0.41 -31.39
CA ASN A 299 -11.07 -0.53 -32.42
C ASN A 299 -10.93 0.72 -33.33
N THR A 300 -12.03 1.45 -33.59
CA THR A 300 -11.98 2.73 -34.33
C THR A 300 -11.32 3.87 -33.55
N SER A 301 -11.41 3.86 -32.22
CA SER A 301 -10.65 4.78 -31.37
C SER A 301 -9.16 4.45 -31.42
N CYS A 302 -8.79 3.16 -31.37
CA CYS A 302 -7.41 2.71 -31.49
C CYS A 302 -6.77 3.10 -32.84
N LYS A 303 -7.52 3.04 -33.95
CA LYS A 303 -7.06 3.58 -35.25
C LYS A 303 -6.76 5.08 -35.18
N ILE A 304 -7.61 5.88 -34.55
CA ILE A 304 -7.38 7.32 -34.40
C ILE A 304 -6.18 7.62 -33.48
N ILE A 305 -5.91 6.80 -32.46
CA ILE A 305 -4.68 6.87 -31.66
C ILE A 305 -3.46 6.61 -32.55
N ALA A 306 -3.48 5.54 -33.35
CA ALA A 306 -2.43 5.21 -34.30
C ALA A 306 -2.18 6.32 -35.35
N GLU A 307 -3.23 6.96 -35.83
CA GLU A 307 -3.17 8.08 -36.80
C GLU A 307 -2.70 9.41 -36.16
N SER A 308 -2.96 9.64 -34.86
CA SER A 308 -2.80 10.97 -34.23
C SER A 308 -1.69 11.06 -33.17
N CYS A 309 -1.23 9.94 -32.58
CA CYS A 309 -0.43 9.94 -31.35
C CYS A 309 0.90 9.14 -31.47
N PRO A 310 1.82 9.50 -32.39
CA PRO A 310 3.03 8.70 -32.66
C PRO A 310 4.10 8.74 -31.54
N GLN A 311 3.94 9.60 -30.53
CA GLN A 311 4.89 9.75 -29.40
C GLN A 311 4.48 8.94 -28.15
N LEU A 312 3.46 8.09 -28.24
CA LEU A 312 2.90 7.37 -27.10
C LEU A 312 3.90 6.34 -26.52
N GLU A 313 4.24 6.47 -25.24
CA GLU A 313 5.13 5.57 -24.50
C GLU A 313 4.37 4.65 -23.53
N ILE A 314 3.24 5.11 -22.98
CA ILE A 314 2.40 4.35 -22.03
C ILE A 314 0.95 4.32 -22.55
N PHE A 315 0.38 3.12 -22.71
CA PHE A 315 -0.98 2.92 -23.17
C PHE A 315 -1.71 1.84 -22.36
N ASN A 316 -2.81 2.22 -21.73
CA ASN A 316 -3.63 1.32 -20.91
C ASN A 316 -5.09 1.33 -21.37
N ILE A 317 -5.58 0.16 -21.79
CA ILE A 317 -6.94 -0.11 -22.27
C ILE A 317 -7.64 -1.21 -21.44
N SER A 318 -7.10 -1.61 -20.28
CA SER A 318 -7.66 -2.75 -19.54
C SER A 318 -9.14 -2.52 -19.17
N TRP A 319 -9.92 -3.61 -19.13
CA TRP A 319 -11.38 -3.61 -18.88
C TRP A 319 -12.21 -2.90 -19.98
N CYS A 320 -11.76 -2.92 -21.24
CA CYS A 320 -12.45 -2.30 -22.38
C CYS A 320 -12.94 -3.32 -23.41
N GLY A 321 -13.94 -4.15 -23.05
CA GLY A 321 -14.53 -5.22 -23.88
C GLY A 321 -15.27 -4.81 -25.17
N ARG A 322 -14.88 -3.69 -25.80
CA ARG A 322 -15.22 -3.27 -27.18
C ARG A 322 -13.97 -3.03 -28.05
N VAL A 323 -12.81 -3.32 -27.49
CA VAL A 323 -11.51 -3.37 -28.15
C VAL A 323 -11.10 -4.83 -28.21
N ASP A 324 -10.49 -5.22 -29.32
CA ASP A 324 -9.84 -6.52 -29.48
C ASP A 324 -8.39 -6.31 -29.94
N ALA A 325 -7.58 -7.37 -29.95
CA ALA A 325 -6.16 -7.31 -30.31
C ALA A 325 -5.91 -6.69 -31.70
N ARG A 326 -6.92 -6.66 -32.59
CA ARG A 326 -6.90 -5.91 -33.87
C ARG A 326 -6.75 -4.40 -33.69
N GLY A 327 -7.38 -3.83 -32.66
CA GLY A 327 -7.21 -2.43 -32.27
C GLY A 327 -5.85 -2.18 -31.62
N VAL A 328 -5.42 -3.09 -30.73
CA VAL A 328 -4.09 -3.04 -30.10
C VAL A 328 -2.97 -3.08 -31.15
N LYS A 329 -3.05 -4.00 -32.11
CA LYS A 329 -2.12 -4.14 -33.25
C LYS A 329 -1.89 -2.82 -33.97
N ALA A 330 -2.96 -2.10 -34.30
CA ALA A 330 -2.87 -0.83 -35.03
C ALA A 330 -2.08 0.25 -34.26
N VAL A 331 -2.22 0.31 -32.93
CA VAL A 331 -1.45 1.24 -32.09
C VAL A 331 0.00 0.78 -31.97
N VAL A 332 0.24 -0.52 -31.76
CA VAL A 332 1.60 -1.09 -31.69
C VAL A 332 2.39 -0.85 -32.99
N GLU A 333 1.76 -1.01 -34.15
CA GLU A 333 2.41 -0.77 -35.45
C GLU A 333 2.70 0.72 -35.75
N ALA A 334 2.02 1.66 -35.07
CA ALA A 334 2.14 3.10 -35.32
C ALA A 334 2.91 3.88 -34.23
N CYS A 335 3.05 3.34 -33.02
CA CYS A 335 3.70 3.99 -31.89
C CYS A 335 5.07 3.34 -31.60
N PRO A 336 6.16 3.72 -32.31
CA PRO A 336 7.46 3.05 -32.20
C PRO A 336 8.14 3.24 -30.83
N LYS A 337 7.69 4.22 -30.04
CA LYS A 337 8.18 4.51 -28.68
C LYS A 337 7.41 3.79 -27.56
N LEU A 338 6.40 2.98 -27.87
CA LEU A 338 5.57 2.33 -26.86
C LEU A 338 6.42 1.38 -25.99
N ARG A 339 6.38 1.60 -24.66
CA ARG A 339 7.09 0.82 -23.63
C ARG A 339 6.17 0.06 -22.71
N ASP A 340 5.06 0.66 -22.29
CA ASP A 340 4.10 0.08 -21.34
C ASP A 340 2.76 -0.11 -22.04
N LEU A 341 2.41 -1.35 -22.36
CA LEU A 341 1.17 -1.73 -23.00
C LEU A 341 0.33 -2.59 -22.06
N ARG A 342 -0.87 -2.10 -21.71
CA ARG A 342 -1.81 -2.82 -20.84
C ARG A 342 -3.14 -3.00 -21.55
N ALA A 343 -3.52 -4.26 -21.79
CA ALA A 343 -4.71 -4.67 -22.50
C ALA A 343 -5.36 -5.87 -21.77
N GLY A 344 -5.59 -5.72 -20.46
CA GLY A 344 -6.26 -6.74 -19.66
C GLY A 344 -7.76 -6.83 -19.96
N GLU A 345 -8.31 -8.03 -19.97
CA GLU A 345 -9.69 -8.34 -20.39
C GLU A 345 -10.05 -7.79 -21.78
N VAL A 346 -9.10 -7.89 -22.73
CA VAL A 346 -9.27 -7.57 -24.16
C VAL A 346 -9.32 -8.87 -24.97
N GLY A 347 -10.27 -8.98 -25.89
CA GLY A 347 -10.47 -10.19 -26.71
C GLY A 347 -9.64 -10.24 -27.99
N GLY A 348 -9.73 -11.33 -28.75
CA GLY A 348 -9.15 -11.47 -30.08
C GLY A 348 -7.64 -11.72 -30.12
N PHE A 349 -7.04 -12.19 -29.02
CA PHE A 349 -5.62 -12.61 -28.96
C PHE A 349 -5.37 -14.03 -29.51
N ASP A 350 -6.42 -14.70 -30.01
CA ASP A 350 -6.33 -15.86 -30.90
C ASP A 350 -5.58 -15.53 -32.21
N ASN A 351 -5.67 -14.28 -32.66
CA ASN A 351 -5.12 -13.84 -33.95
C ASN A 351 -3.62 -13.51 -33.86
N LEU A 352 -2.79 -14.42 -34.39
CA LEU A 352 -1.32 -14.29 -34.52
C LEU A 352 -0.85 -12.98 -35.21
N ALA A 353 -1.74 -12.28 -35.91
CA ALA A 353 -1.48 -10.96 -36.49
C ALA A 353 -1.13 -9.89 -35.44
N ALA A 354 -1.71 -9.94 -34.24
CA ALA A 354 -1.36 -9.05 -33.14
C ALA A 354 -0.02 -9.46 -32.51
N ALA A 355 0.18 -10.76 -32.29
CA ALA A 355 1.43 -11.34 -31.81
C ALA A 355 2.65 -10.91 -32.66
N LYS A 356 2.53 -11.01 -33.99
CA LYS A 356 3.55 -10.60 -34.96
C LYS A 356 3.90 -9.10 -34.90
N ALA A 357 2.96 -8.24 -34.51
CA ALA A 357 3.23 -6.80 -34.34
C ALA A 357 4.00 -6.50 -33.06
N ILE A 358 3.64 -7.17 -31.95
CA ILE A 358 4.38 -7.08 -30.67
C ILE A 358 5.82 -7.62 -30.85
N PHE A 359 5.99 -8.74 -31.55
CA PHE A 359 7.30 -9.29 -31.87
C PHE A 359 8.19 -8.31 -32.66
N LYS A 360 7.61 -7.60 -33.64
CA LYS A 360 8.32 -6.66 -34.51
C LYS A 360 8.80 -5.40 -33.81
N THR A 361 8.06 -4.87 -32.83
CA THR A 361 8.40 -3.59 -32.20
C THR A 361 9.53 -3.71 -31.18
N ASN A 362 9.56 -4.80 -30.39
CA ASN A 362 10.59 -5.12 -29.40
C ASN A 362 11.12 -3.92 -28.56
N ASN A 363 10.21 -3.00 -28.21
CA ASN A 363 10.46 -1.82 -27.38
C ASN A 363 9.62 -1.82 -26.09
N LEU A 364 8.73 -2.80 -25.92
CA LEU A 364 7.95 -2.97 -24.69
C LEU A 364 8.85 -3.38 -23.52
N GLU A 365 8.81 -2.59 -22.47
CA GLU A 365 9.40 -2.88 -21.15
C GLU A 365 8.35 -3.45 -20.19
N ARG A 366 7.06 -3.13 -20.37
CA ARG A 366 5.93 -3.69 -19.64
C ARG A 366 4.81 -4.12 -20.59
N LEU A 367 4.33 -5.35 -20.40
CA LEU A 367 3.21 -5.93 -21.14
C LEU A 367 2.23 -6.60 -20.16
N VAL A 368 0.98 -6.18 -20.21
CA VAL A 368 -0.09 -6.68 -19.33
C VAL A 368 -1.25 -7.19 -20.19
N LEU A 369 -1.49 -8.50 -20.15
CA LEU A 369 -2.54 -9.23 -20.86
C LEU A 369 -3.44 -10.04 -19.91
N SER A 370 -3.54 -9.64 -18.64
CA SER A 370 -4.35 -10.35 -17.64
C SER A 370 -5.82 -10.51 -18.06
N GLY A 371 -6.38 -11.70 -17.89
CA GLY A 371 -7.76 -12.03 -18.26
C GLY A 371 -7.99 -12.22 -19.76
N CYS A 372 -6.95 -12.28 -20.59
CA CYS A 372 -7.07 -12.60 -22.02
C CYS A 372 -7.33 -14.11 -22.22
N ALA A 373 -8.54 -14.58 -21.89
CA ALA A 373 -8.92 -16.00 -21.91
C ALA A 373 -8.77 -16.73 -23.26
N GLU A 374 -8.59 -15.97 -24.36
CA GLU A 374 -8.39 -16.51 -25.71
C GLU A 374 -6.90 -16.68 -26.09
N LEU A 375 -5.96 -16.13 -25.30
CA LEU A 375 -4.52 -16.19 -25.55
C LEU A 375 -4.00 -17.64 -25.50
N THR A 376 -3.38 -18.09 -26.59
CA THR A 376 -2.83 -19.45 -26.73
C THR A 376 -1.31 -19.47 -26.63
N ASP A 377 -0.75 -20.67 -26.40
CA ASP A 377 0.70 -20.91 -26.41
C ASP A 377 1.36 -20.43 -27.71
N GLU A 378 0.76 -20.72 -28.86
CA GLU A 378 1.30 -20.28 -30.16
C GLU A 378 1.23 -18.75 -30.33
N ALA A 379 0.23 -18.07 -29.75
CA ALA A 379 0.19 -16.60 -29.77
C ALA A 379 1.33 -16.01 -28.93
N LEU A 380 1.60 -16.55 -27.73
CA LEU A 380 2.72 -16.12 -26.89
C LEU A 380 4.08 -16.47 -27.53
N LYS A 381 4.24 -17.68 -28.07
CA LYS A 381 5.43 -18.09 -28.81
C LYS A 381 5.70 -17.15 -29.99
N VAL A 382 4.69 -16.80 -30.78
CA VAL A 382 4.83 -15.85 -31.90
C VAL A 382 5.14 -14.41 -31.43
N MET A 383 4.76 -14.01 -30.21
CA MET A 383 5.16 -12.72 -29.62
C MET A 383 6.64 -12.66 -29.22
N ILE A 384 7.23 -13.81 -28.88
CA ILE A 384 8.61 -13.89 -28.34
C ILE A 384 9.60 -14.35 -29.42
N HIS A 385 9.27 -15.40 -30.20
CA HIS A 385 10.09 -16.01 -31.26
C HIS A 385 9.83 -15.41 -32.64
N GLY A 386 8.60 -14.96 -32.91
CA GLY A 386 8.10 -14.74 -34.27
C GLY A 386 7.42 -16.00 -34.84
N LEU A 387 6.97 -15.94 -36.10
CA LEU A 387 6.27 -17.06 -36.75
C LEU A 387 7.19 -18.22 -37.10
N GLU A 388 8.35 -17.90 -37.66
CA GLU A 388 9.30 -18.82 -38.28
C GLU A 388 10.71 -18.35 -37.86
N PRO A 389 11.16 -18.63 -36.63
CA PRO A 389 12.53 -18.36 -36.23
C PRO A 389 13.49 -19.34 -36.89
N GLU A 390 14.70 -18.89 -37.23
CA GLU A 390 15.82 -19.80 -37.45
C GLU A 390 16.20 -20.43 -36.11
N ILE A 391 16.34 -21.76 -36.04
CA ILE A 391 16.69 -22.48 -34.81
C ILE A 391 18.19 -22.83 -34.85
N ASP A 392 18.91 -22.53 -33.78
CA ASP A 392 20.30 -22.98 -33.61
C ASP A 392 20.34 -24.49 -33.37
N ILE A 393 20.99 -25.19 -34.30
CA ILE A 393 21.16 -26.64 -34.34
C ILE A 393 21.91 -27.16 -33.10
N LEU A 394 22.70 -26.32 -32.42
CA LEU A 394 23.49 -26.72 -31.25
C LEU A 394 22.76 -26.56 -29.91
N THR A 395 21.77 -25.68 -29.82
CA THR A 395 21.05 -25.38 -28.57
C THR A 395 19.55 -25.66 -28.61
N ASP A 396 18.97 -25.92 -29.80
CA ASP A 396 17.54 -26.00 -30.07
C ASP A 396 16.77 -24.72 -29.67
N GLN A 397 17.47 -23.57 -29.72
CA GLN A 397 16.91 -22.25 -29.38
C GLN A 397 16.73 -21.37 -30.62
N PRO A 398 15.68 -20.53 -30.67
CA PRO A 398 15.44 -19.63 -31.80
C PRO A 398 16.43 -18.45 -31.79
N ILE A 399 17.10 -18.22 -32.92
CA ILE A 399 18.06 -17.15 -33.15
C ILE A 399 17.31 -15.82 -33.32
N VAL A 400 16.95 -15.23 -32.18
CA VAL A 400 16.00 -14.12 -32.08
C VAL A 400 16.58 -13.04 -31.15
N PRO A 401 16.52 -11.75 -31.50
CA PRO A 401 17.00 -10.69 -30.60
C PRO A 401 16.19 -10.69 -29.29
N PRO A 402 16.85 -10.61 -28.12
CA PRO A 402 16.19 -10.73 -26.83
C PRO A 402 15.13 -9.65 -26.63
N ARG A 403 14.11 -9.98 -25.84
CA ARG A 403 12.99 -9.11 -25.50
C ARG A 403 13.37 -8.16 -24.39
N LYS A 404 13.03 -6.88 -24.53
CA LYS A 404 13.27 -5.83 -23.50
C LYS A 404 12.25 -5.85 -22.33
N LEU A 405 11.48 -6.92 -22.21
CA LEU A 405 10.40 -7.05 -21.24
C LEU A 405 10.97 -7.16 -19.82
N ARG A 406 10.70 -6.14 -18.99
CA ARG A 406 10.96 -6.14 -17.54
C ARG A 406 9.76 -6.64 -16.76
N HIS A 407 8.55 -6.38 -17.23
CA HIS A 407 7.32 -6.77 -16.55
C HIS A 407 6.37 -7.48 -17.51
N LEU A 408 5.96 -8.70 -17.17
CA LEU A 408 4.95 -9.46 -17.90
C LEU A 408 3.85 -9.96 -16.97
N ASP A 409 2.61 -9.62 -17.29
CA ASP A 409 1.41 -10.15 -16.65
C ASP A 409 0.56 -10.92 -17.67
N LEU A 410 0.45 -12.23 -17.49
CA LEU A 410 -0.42 -13.13 -18.24
C LEU A 410 -1.47 -13.81 -17.32
N SER A 411 -1.76 -13.22 -16.16
CA SER A 411 -2.67 -13.80 -15.16
C SER A 411 -4.04 -14.12 -15.75
N ARG A 412 -4.67 -15.23 -15.36
CA ARG A 412 -5.99 -15.69 -15.82
C ARG A 412 -6.10 -15.99 -17.33
N CYS A 413 -4.98 -16.23 -18.01
CA CYS A 413 -4.96 -16.72 -19.40
C CYS A 413 -5.27 -18.23 -19.43
N ALA A 414 -6.56 -18.58 -19.37
CA ALA A 414 -7.06 -19.96 -19.20
C ALA A 414 -6.70 -20.99 -20.31
N ARG A 415 -6.01 -20.58 -21.38
CA ARG A 415 -5.53 -21.42 -22.49
C ARG A 415 -3.99 -21.50 -22.58
N LEU A 416 -3.27 -20.90 -21.64
CA LEU A 416 -1.82 -20.91 -21.56
C LEU A 416 -1.34 -22.17 -20.82
N THR A 417 -0.37 -22.89 -21.39
CA THR A 417 0.22 -24.11 -20.84
C THR A 417 1.74 -23.97 -20.68
N ASP A 418 2.36 -25.01 -20.11
CA ASP A 418 3.82 -25.12 -19.96
C ASP A 418 4.58 -24.80 -21.25
N ALA A 419 4.04 -25.16 -22.42
CA ALA A 419 4.68 -24.95 -23.71
C ALA A 419 4.83 -23.47 -24.07
N GLY A 420 3.79 -22.65 -23.86
CA GLY A 420 3.84 -21.21 -24.13
C GLY A 420 4.77 -20.47 -23.16
N VAL A 421 4.76 -20.86 -21.89
CA VAL A 421 5.64 -20.26 -20.87
C VAL A 421 7.10 -20.68 -21.09
N LYS A 422 7.37 -21.96 -21.33
CA LYS A 422 8.72 -22.48 -21.58
C LYS A 422 9.36 -21.91 -22.86
N ALA A 423 8.55 -21.49 -23.84
CA ALA A 423 9.04 -20.75 -25.01
C ALA A 423 9.67 -19.38 -24.66
N MET A 424 9.40 -18.78 -23.49
CA MET A 424 10.04 -17.53 -23.08
C MET A 424 11.48 -17.69 -22.59
N GLY A 425 11.90 -18.90 -22.20
CA GLY A 425 13.22 -19.15 -21.62
C GLY A 425 14.36 -18.63 -22.51
N HIS A 426 15.40 -18.07 -21.89
CA HIS A 426 16.59 -17.47 -22.51
C HIS A 426 16.35 -16.18 -23.32
N LEU A 427 15.09 -15.80 -23.60
CA LEU A 427 14.75 -14.67 -24.47
C LEU A 427 14.28 -13.41 -23.73
N VAL A 428 14.08 -13.47 -22.41
CA VAL A 428 13.69 -12.34 -21.52
C VAL A 428 14.69 -12.11 -20.36
N PRO A 429 16.00 -11.96 -20.61
CA PRO A 429 17.02 -11.91 -19.54
C PRO A 429 16.87 -10.71 -18.58
N ASP A 430 16.23 -9.63 -19.03
CA ASP A 430 15.96 -8.41 -18.26
C ASP A 430 14.63 -8.43 -17.47
N LEU A 431 13.97 -9.59 -17.36
CA LEU A 431 12.69 -9.71 -16.66
C LEU A 431 12.87 -9.44 -15.15
N GLU A 432 12.22 -8.37 -14.68
CA GLU A 432 12.21 -7.90 -13.29
C GLU A 432 10.93 -8.35 -12.55
N GLY A 433 9.82 -8.60 -13.24
CA GLY A 433 8.59 -9.11 -12.65
C GLY A 433 7.73 -9.98 -13.58
N LEU A 434 7.19 -11.08 -13.05
CA LEU A 434 6.36 -12.06 -13.76
C LEU A 434 5.10 -12.40 -12.96
N GLN A 435 3.92 -12.28 -13.58
CA GLN A 435 2.62 -12.59 -12.98
C GLN A 435 1.87 -13.60 -13.87
N LEU A 436 1.57 -14.80 -13.33
CA LEU A 436 0.87 -15.90 -14.02
C LEU A 436 -0.35 -16.41 -13.23
N SER A 437 -0.85 -15.62 -12.27
CA SER A 437 -1.89 -16.02 -11.32
C SER A 437 -3.20 -16.48 -12.00
N GLY A 438 -3.71 -17.66 -11.65
CA GLY A 438 -4.94 -18.25 -12.20
C GLY A 438 -4.79 -18.95 -13.56
N CYS A 439 -3.57 -19.18 -14.03
CA CYS A 439 -3.29 -19.97 -15.24
C CYS A 439 -3.29 -21.49 -14.94
N LYS A 440 -4.49 -22.05 -14.66
CA LYS A 440 -4.71 -23.41 -14.12
C LYS A 440 -4.18 -24.61 -14.92
N LEU A 441 -3.59 -24.41 -16.09
CA LEU A 441 -2.96 -25.47 -16.90
C LEU A 441 -1.42 -25.53 -16.75
N LEU A 442 -0.82 -24.64 -15.94
CA LEU A 442 0.61 -24.61 -15.68
C LEU A 442 1.04 -25.62 -14.60
N ASN A 443 2.13 -26.34 -14.89
CA ASN A 443 2.78 -27.30 -14.00
C ASN A 443 4.24 -26.85 -13.73
N ASP A 444 4.96 -27.60 -12.88
CA ASP A 444 6.31 -27.24 -12.41
C ASP A 444 7.32 -26.91 -13.53
N GLY A 445 7.25 -27.65 -14.65
CA GLY A 445 8.16 -27.51 -15.79
C GLY A 445 7.94 -26.25 -16.64
N ALA A 446 6.87 -25.48 -16.42
CA ALA A 446 6.61 -24.23 -17.14
C ALA A 446 7.71 -23.18 -16.91
N LEU A 447 8.11 -23.00 -15.64
CA LEU A 447 9.02 -21.93 -15.23
C LEU A 447 10.49 -22.32 -15.19
N GLU A 448 10.83 -23.61 -15.31
CA GLU A 448 12.21 -24.13 -15.33
C GLU A 448 13.15 -23.25 -16.19
N SER A 449 12.78 -23.06 -17.46
CA SER A 449 13.59 -22.34 -18.44
C SER A 449 13.63 -20.82 -18.21
N ILE A 450 12.55 -20.23 -17.66
CA ILE A 450 12.51 -18.80 -17.32
C ILE A 450 13.40 -18.55 -16.11
N LEU A 451 13.17 -19.26 -15.00
CA LEU A 451 13.92 -19.07 -13.76
C LEU A 451 15.42 -19.30 -13.95
N ALA A 452 15.82 -20.28 -14.76
CA ALA A 452 17.21 -20.53 -15.13
C ALA A 452 17.87 -19.36 -15.90
N SER A 453 17.09 -18.49 -16.56
CA SER A 453 17.57 -17.46 -17.49
C SER A 453 17.23 -16.01 -17.13
N THR A 454 16.50 -15.76 -16.03
CA THR A 454 16.09 -14.41 -15.58
C THR A 454 16.82 -13.96 -14.31
N PRO A 455 18.14 -13.63 -14.34
CA PRO A 455 18.92 -13.26 -13.15
C PRO A 455 18.50 -11.94 -12.49
N ARG A 456 17.60 -11.18 -13.12
CA ARG A 456 17.11 -9.87 -12.64
C ARG A 456 15.70 -9.93 -12.04
N LEU A 457 15.09 -11.11 -11.90
CA LEU A 457 13.73 -11.26 -11.39
C LEU A 457 13.64 -10.84 -9.92
N THR A 458 12.72 -9.93 -9.63
CA THR A 458 12.48 -9.35 -8.29
C THR A 458 11.05 -9.62 -7.79
N HIS A 459 10.07 -9.76 -8.69
CA HIS A 459 8.66 -10.03 -8.38
C HIS A 459 8.19 -11.29 -9.09
N LEU A 460 7.57 -12.22 -8.36
CA LEU A 460 6.99 -13.45 -8.92
C LEU A 460 5.62 -13.73 -8.29
N GLU A 461 4.55 -13.70 -9.09
CA GLU A 461 3.18 -13.96 -8.65
C GLU A 461 2.61 -15.18 -9.35
N LEU A 462 2.26 -16.19 -8.55
CA LEU A 462 1.89 -17.55 -8.94
C LEU A 462 0.71 -18.02 -8.09
N GLU A 463 -0.36 -17.23 -8.05
CA GLU A 463 -1.56 -17.52 -7.25
C GLU A 463 -2.54 -18.43 -8.01
N ASP A 464 -3.36 -19.21 -7.30
CA ASP A 464 -4.44 -20.03 -7.87
C ASP A 464 -3.96 -21.07 -8.93
N LEU A 465 -2.72 -21.56 -8.76
CA LEU A 465 -2.07 -22.57 -9.61
C LEU A 465 -2.06 -23.95 -8.93
N GLU A 466 -3.23 -24.61 -8.96
CA GLU A 466 -3.50 -25.89 -8.27
C GLU A 466 -2.50 -27.02 -8.57
N ASN A 467 -1.95 -27.08 -9.79
CA ASN A 467 -1.05 -28.15 -10.23
C ASN A 467 0.42 -27.98 -9.80
N LEU A 468 0.81 -26.84 -9.23
CA LEU A 468 2.20 -26.63 -8.80
C LEU A 468 2.55 -27.44 -7.55
N THR A 469 3.73 -28.04 -7.56
CA THR A 469 4.24 -28.87 -6.46
C THR A 469 5.52 -28.27 -5.87
N ASN A 470 5.99 -28.86 -4.77
CA ASN A 470 7.18 -28.40 -4.06
C ASN A 470 8.48 -28.46 -4.90
N SER A 471 8.47 -29.12 -6.07
CA SER A 471 9.60 -29.15 -7.00
C SER A 471 9.90 -27.76 -7.57
N ILE A 472 8.89 -26.96 -7.96
CA ILE A 472 9.13 -25.64 -8.57
C ILE A 472 9.87 -24.68 -7.62
N LEU A 473 9.64 -24.82 -6.31
CA LEU A 473 10.29 -24.04 -5.27
C LEU A 473 11.70 -24.57 -4.92
N SER A 474 11.81 -25.88 -4.67
CA SER A 474 13.05 -26.50 -4.19
C SER A 474 14.07 -26.84 -5.28
N GLU A 475 13.60 -27.15 -6.49
CA GLU A 475 14.42 -27.59 -7.60
C GLU A 475 14.73 -26.48 -8.60
N HIS A 476 13.75 -25.62 -8.90
CA HIS A 476 13.92 -24.51 -9.83
C HIS A 476 14.22 -23.19 -9.09
N LEU A 477 13.26 -22.63 -8.35
CA LEU A 477 13.38 -21.28 -7.76
C LEU A 477 14.56 -21.14 -6.79
N ALA A 478 14.76 -22.07 -5.85
CA ALA A 478 15.84 -22.01 -4.86
C ALA A 478 17.24 -22.29 -5.45
N LYS A 479 17.34 -22.77 -6.70
CA LYS A 479 18.60 -22.99 -7.43
C LYS A 479 18.83 -21.94 -8.54
N ALA A 480 17.83 -21.11 -8.83
CA ALA A 480 17.85 -20.12 -9.90
C ALA A 480 18.75 -18.90 -9.59
N PRO A 481 19.37 -18.26 -10.60
CA PRO A 481 20.18 -17.05 -10.41
C PRO A 481 19.41 -15.87 -9.80
N CYS A 482 18.07 -15.85 -9.88
CA CYS A 482 17.23 -14.83 -9.28
C CYS A 482 17.02 -14.98 -7.76
N ALA A 483 17.47 -16.07 -7.12
CA ALA A 483 17.23 -16.27 -5.69
C ALA A 483 17.79 -15.11 -4.85
N ASP A 484 18.99 -14.62 -5.17
CA ASP A 484 19.62 -13.48 -4.49
C ASP A 484 19.06 -12.11 -4.95
N SER A 485 18.09 -12.03 -5.87
CA SER A 485 17.43 -10.79 -6.31
C SER A 485 15.93 -10.71 -5.97
N LEU A 486 15.29 -11.82 -5.61
CA LEU A 486 13.85 -11.90 -5.37
C LEU A 486 13.44 -11.09 -4.12
N GLU A 487 12.53 -10.13 -4.31
CA GLU A 487 11.99 -9.26 -3.25
C GLU A 487 10.49 -9.54 -2.98
N HIS A 488 9.71 -9.99 -3.96
CA HIS A 488 8.28 -10.25 -3.84
C HIS A 488 7.91 -11.62 -4.40
N LEU A 489 7.20 -12.44 -3.61
CA LEU A 489 6.75 -13.78 -3.99
C LEU A 489 5.32 -14.02 -3.49
N SER A 490 4.35 -14.19 -4.40
CA SER A 490 2.99 -14.64 -4.05
C SER A 490 2.72 -16.04 -4.60
N LEU A 491 2.21 -16.91 -3.73
CA LEU A 491 1.88 -18.32 -3.97
C LEU A 491 0.50 -18.67 -3.36
N SER A 492 -0.36 -17.66 -3.19
CA SER A 492 -1.68 -17.78 -2.58
C SER A 492 -2.58 -18.76 -3.34
N TYR A 493 -3.37 -19.55 -2.62
CA TYR A 493 -4.24 -20.63 -3.11
C TYR A 493 -3.54 -21.84 -3.77
N CYS A 494 -2.20 -21.91 -3.76
CA CYS A 494 -1.46 -23.07 -4.28
C CYS A 494 -1.35 -24.18 -3.23
N GLU A 495 -2.46 -24.88 -3.00
CA GLU A 495 -2.60 -25.85 -1.89
C GLU A 495 -1.55 -26.98 -1.88
N ASN A 496 -1.00 -27.36 -3.02
CA ASN A 496 0.00 -28.43 -3.11
C ASN A 496 1.41 -28.01 -2.66
N LEU A 497 1.62 -26.73 -2.33
CA LEU A 497 2.86 -26.18 -1.79
C LEU A 497 2.89 -26.19 -0.25
N GLY A 498 4.08 -26.44 0.31
CA GLY A 498 4.33 -26.49 1.75
C GLY A 498 5.82 -26.40 2.08
N ASP A 499 6.18 -26.83 3.30
CA ASP A 499 7.51 -26.59 3.88
C ASP A 499 8.67 -27.17 3.06
N THR A 500 8.47 -28.33 2.42
CA THR A 500 9.53 -29.01 1.64
C THR A 500 9.98 -28.20 0.44
N GLY A 501 9.07 -27.45 -0.20
CA GLY A 501 9.40 -26.50 -1.25
C GLY A 501 9.89 -25.16 -0.70
N MET A 502 9.25 -24.67 0.37
CA MET A 502 9.45 -23.31 0.86
C MET A 502 10.70 -23.11 1.72
N LEU A 503 11.16 -24.12 2.48
CA LEU A 503 12.36 -24.00 3.31
C LEU A 503 13.63 -23.70 2.48
N PRO A 504 13.91 -24.39 1.35
CA PRO A 504 14.99 -23.99 0.42
C PRO A 504 14.90 -22.54 -0.07
N VAL A 505 13.68 -22.05 -0.35
CA VAL A 505 13.45 -20.67 -0.78
C VAL A 505 13.78 -19.69 0.36
N MET A 506 13.34 -19.94 1.59
CA MET A 506 13.69 -19.12 2.77
C MET A 506 15.20 -19.09 3.05
N GLN A 507 15.91 -20.19 2.79
CA GLN A 507 17.36 -20.29 3.01
C GLN A 507 18.20 -19.55 1.97
N ARG A 508 17.68 -19.35 0.76
CA ARG A 508 18.38 -18.74 -0.38
C ARG A 508 17.94 -17.32 -0.67
N CYS A 509 16.63 -17.04 -0.66
CA CYS A 509 16.07 -15.77 -1.10
C CYS A 509 16.14 -14.69 -0.01
N THR A 510 17.36 -14.34 0.38
CA THR A 510 17.64 -13.49 1.56
C THR A 510 17.16 -12.03 1.43
N LYS A 511 16.78 -11.57 0.23
CA LYS A 511 16.24 -10.22 -0.01
C LYS A 511 14.72 -10.08 0.04
N LEU A 512 13.98 -11.18 0.27
CA LEU A 512 12.51 -11.16 0.28
C LEU A 512 11.94 -10.10 1.24
N ARG A 513 10.97 -9.34 0.74
CA ARG A 513 10.26 -8.22 1.37
C ARG A 513 8.75 -8.46 1.52
N SER A 514 8.12 -9.14 0.56
CA SER A 514 6.73 -9.64 0.69
C SER A 514 6.69 -11.10 0.29
N ILE A 515 6.04 -11.91 1.14
CA ILE A 515 5.77 -13.33 0.88
C ILE A 515 4.31 -13.61 1.22
N ASP A 516 3.51 -13.91 0.21
CA ASP A 516 2.07 -14.11 0.35
C ASP A 516 1.76 -15.60 0.07
N LEU A 517 1.25 -16.30 1.07
CA LEU A 517 1.18 -17.78 1.17
C LEU A 517 -0.23 -18.29 1.53
N ASP A 518 -1.27 -17.49 1.29
CA ASP A 518 -2.62 -17.77 1.77
C ASP A 518 -3.16 -19.11 1.25
N ASN A 519 -3.89 -19.87 2.07
CA ASN A 519 -4.45 -21.19 1.73
C ASN A 519 -3.42 -22.19 1.16
N THR A 520 -2.18 -22.18 1.67
CA THR A 520 -1.15 -23.20 1.39
C THR A 520 -1.02 -24.23 2.53
N ARG A 521 -0.30 -25.34 2.30
CA ARG A 521 -0.03 -26.37 3.33
C ARG A 521 1.24 -26.08 4.14
N VAL A 522 1.74 -24.86 4.11
CA VAL A 522 2.87 -24.35 4.92
C VAL A 522 2.56 -24.43 6.42
N SER A 523 3.58 -24.70 7.24
CA SER A 523 3.49 -24.81 8.70
C SER A 523 4.37 -23.81 9.46
N ASP A 524 4.34 -23.92 10.80
CA ASP A 524 5.22 -23.22 11.75
C ASP A 524 6.72 -23.31 11.40
N LEU A 525 7.17 -24.34 10.67
CA LEU A 525 8.57 -24.50 10.26
C LEU A 525 9.04 -23.37 9.35
N VAL A 526 8.22 -22.94 8.38
CA VAL A 526 8.57 -21.82 7.48
C VAL A 526 8.54 -20.49 8.22
N LEU A 527 7.63 -20.31 9.18
CA LEU A 527 7.61 -19.11 10.03
C LEU A 527 8.89 -19.00 10.88
N ALA A 528 9.37 -20.12 11.43
CA ALA A 528 10.63 -20.18 12.15
C ALA A 528 11.84 -19.90 11.24
N GLU A 529 11.86 -20.46 10.03
CA GLU A 529 12.97 -20.28 9.08
C GLU A 529 13.00 -18.87 8.47
N ALA A 530 11.84 -18.25 8.19
CA ALA A 530 11.76 -16.85 7.80
C ALA A 530 12.29 -15.93 8.92
N ALA A 531 11.96 -16.21 10.19
CA ALA A 531 12.54 -15.51 11.33
C ALA A 531 14.06 -15.75 11.48
N ALA A 532 14.56 -16.93 11.11
CA ALA A 532 15.99 -17.21 11.05
C ALA A 532 16.69 -16.44 9.90
N MET A 533 16.07 -16.35 8.73
CA MET A 533 16.58 -15.60 7.57
C MET A 533 16.67 -14.08 7.87
N VAL A 534 15.62 -13.48 8.44
CA VAL A 534 15.66 -12.05 8.82
C VAL A 534 16.70 -11.80 9.93
N MET A 535 16.82 -12.70 10.91
CA MET A 535 17.92 -12.63 11.91
C MET A 535 19.33 -12.78 11.30
N LYS A 536 19.48 -13.43 10.15
CA LYS A 536 20.76 -13.69 9.48
C LYS A 536 21.22 -12.49 8.63
N ARG A 537 20.28 -11.72 8.05
CA ARG A 537 20.58 -10.49 7.28
C ARG A 537 20.64 -9.21 8.13
N SER A 538 19.89 -9.15 9.23
CA SER A 538 19.75 -7.96 10.08
C SER A 538 21.01 -7.61 10.89
N GLU A 539 21.62 -6.45 10.59
CA GLU A 539 22.66 -5.86 11.42
C GLU A 539 22.07 -5.28 12.72
N ARG A 540 22.32 -5.94 13.85
CA ARG A 540 21.69 -5.60 15.15
C ARG A 540 22.27 -4.33 15.77
N SER A 541 21.40 -3.40 16.18
CA SER A 541 21.80 -2.11 16.75
C SER A 541 22.20 -2.22 18.22
N MET A 542 23.23 -1.47 18.61
CA MET A 542 23.65 -1.31 20.01
C MET A 542 22.99 -0.10 20.72
N LYS A 543 22.19 0.71 20.01
CA LYS A 543 21.53 1.90 20.58
C LYS A 543 20.12 1.54 21.07
N ALA A 544 19.91 1.58 22.38
CA ALA A 544 18.58 1.51 22.98
C ALA A 544 17.69 2.62 22.40
N GLY A 545 16.45 2.29 22.01
CA GLY A 545 15.54 3.22 21.34
C GLY A 545 15.73 3.35 19.83
N THR A 546 16.58 2.53 19.20
CA THR A 546 16.49 2.29 17.75
C THR A 546 15.12 1.71 17.44
N ARG A 547 14.36 2.31 16.52
CA ARG A 547 13.12 1.71 16.01
C ARG A 547 13.49 0.68 14.94
N PRO A 548 12.91 -0.52 14.97
CA PRO A 548 13.10 -1.49 13.91
C PRO A 548 12.22 -1.13 12.71
N ASP A 549 12.73 -1.40 11.51
CA ASP A 549 11.99 -1.28 10.27
C ASP A 549 11.36 -2.62 9.88
N LEU A 550 10.21 -2.54 9.19
CA LEU A 550 9.53 -3.68 8.61
C LEU A 550 10.21 -4.06 7.30
N THR A 551 11.05 -5.10 7.31
CA THR A 551 11.79 -5.52 6.10
C THR A 551 11.25 -6.78 5.44
N LEU A 552 10.42 -7.55 6.14
CA LEU A 552 9.69 -8.68 5.59
C LEU A 552 8.23 -8.63 6.07
N GLN A 553 7.30 -8.53 5.12
CA GLN A 553 5.89 -8.78 5.31
C GLN A 553 5.58 -10.23 4.89
N MET A 554 4.88 -10.97 5.74
CA MET A 554 4.36 -12.29 5.42
C MET A 554 2.83 -12.30 5.55
N VAL A 555 2.14 -12.90 4.59
CA VAL A 555 0.68 -13.03 4.59
C VAL A 555 0.33 -14.52 4.52
N VAL A 556 -0.36 -14.99 5.55
CA VAL A 556 -0.51 -16.42 5.91
C VAL A 556 -1.91 -16.66 6.49
N TYR A 557 -2.94 -16.32 5.71
CA TYR A 557 -4.34 -16.61 6.00
C TYR A 557 -4.69 -18.07 5.66
N ASP A 558 -5.52 -18.68 6.51
CA ASP A 558 -6.14 -20.01 6.34
C ASP A 558 -5.20 -21.22 6.05
N CYS A 559 -3.89 -21.07 6.24
CA CYS A 559 -2.91 -22.16 6.19
C CYS A 559 -3.12 -23.16 7.33
N GLN A 560 -3.63 -24.35 7.01
CA GLN A 560 -4.15 -25.33 7.98
C GLN A 560 -3.08 -25.87 8.96
N ASN A 561 -1.80 -25.84 8.58
CA ASN A 561 -0.68 -26.34 9.39
C ASN A 561 0.02 -25.25 10.22
N VAL A 562 -0.43 -23.98 10.14
CA VAL A 562 0.11 -22.88 10.96
C VAL A 562 -0.64 -22.81 12.29
N THR A 563 0.10 -22.87 13.39
CA THR A 563 -0.45 -22.84 14.74
C THR A 563 -0.14 -21.52 15.45
N TRP A 564 -0.72 -21.35 16.63
CA TRP A 564 -0.39 -20.23 17.50
C TRP A 564 1.08 -20.26 17.96
N ALA A 565 1.75 -21.42 17.92
CA ALA A 565 3.15 -21.58 18.33
C ALA A 565 4.15 -21.01 17.30
N GLY A 566 3.96 -21.24 15.99
CA GLY A 566 4.79 -20.63 14.95
C GLY A 566 4.60 -19.12 14.87
N ILE A 567 3.35 -18.65 14.96
CA ILE A 567 3.03 -17.22 15.08
C ILE A 567 3.73 -16.60 16.29
N ARG A 568 3.65 -17.27 17.46
CA ARG A 568 4.34 -16.84 18.68
C ARG A 568 5.86 -16.75 18.49
N GLU A 569 6.48 -17.72 17.82
CA GLU A 569 7.92 -17.70 17.58
C GLU A 569 8.34 -16.47 16.77
N VAL A 570 7.57 -16.07 15.75
CA VAL A 570 7.83 -14.80 15.01
C VAL A 570 7.73 -13.58 15.94
N LEU A 571 6.68 -13.48 16.77
CA LEU A 571 6.51 -12.38 17.74
C LEU A 571 7.63 -12.36 18.81
N PHE A 572 8.10 -13.53 19.24
CA PHE A 572 9.22 -13.66 20.15
C PHE A 572 10.53 -13.20 19.50
N ARG A 573 10.79 -13.59 18.25
CA ARG A 573 11.99 -13.19 17.50
C ARG A 573 12.03 -11.68 17.23
N ASN A 574 10.88 -11.08 16.89
CA ASN A 574 10.70 -9.63 16.75
C ASN A 574 11.03 -8.83 18.03
N THR A 575 10.95 -9.46 19.20
CA THR A 575 11.26 -8.83 20.51
C THR A 575 12.54 -9.34 21.16
N GLN A 576 13.26 -10.27 20.51
CA GLN A 576 14.44 -10.93 21.07
C GLN A 576 15.65 -9.99 21.14
N VAL A 577 15.98 -9.53 22.35
CA VAL A 577 17.19 -8.73 22.63
C VAL A 577 18.32 -9.69 23.06
N LYS A 578 19.45 -9.73 22.33
CA LYS A 578 20.54 -10.70 22.56
C LYS A 578 21.74 -10.04 23.25
N PRO A 579 22.32 -10.62 24.33
CA PRO A 579 23.59 -10.13 24.89
C PRO A 579 24.71 -10.24 23.85
N VAL A 580 25.67 -9.31 23.88
CA VAL A 580 26.80 -9.30 22.95
C VAL A 580 27.88 -10.28 23.41
N PRO A 581 28.31 -11.25 22.58
CA PRO A 581 29.40 -12.15 22.96
C PRO A 581 30.68 -11.35 23.25
N GLY A 582 31.32 -11.64 24.38
CA GLY A 582 32.53 -10.96 24.83
C GLY A 582 32.33 -9.59 25.50
N GLN A 583 31.11 -9.05 25.62
CA GLN A 583 30.86 -7.77 26.32
C GLN A 583 29.74 -7.89 27.37
N SER A 584 30.14 -8.26 28.59
CA SER A 584 29.25 -8.37 29.77
C SER A 584 28.41 -7.12 29.97
N GLY A 585 27.09 -7.30 30.07
CA GLY A 585 26.13 -6.21 30.30
C GLY A 585 25.70 -5.42 29.06
N ARG A 586 26.28 -5.65 27.87
CA ARG A 586 25.81 -5.04 26.61
C ARG A 586 24.82 -5.95 25.89
N VAL A 587 23.75 -5.35 25.39
CA VAL A 587 22.64 -6.03 24.72
C VAL A 587 22.38 -5.39 23.36
N SER A 588 22.05 -6.22 22.37
CA SER A 588 21.81 -5.84 20.97
C SER A 588 20.32 -5.93 20.62
N TYR A 589 19.80 -4.91 19.94
CA TYR A 589 18.41 -4.77 19.55
C TYR A 589 18.21 -5.20 18.08
N PRO A 590 17.07 -5.80 17.72
CA PRO A 590 16.72 -6.00 16.31
C PRO A 590 16.56 -4.66 15.60
N THR A 591 17.03 -4.59 14.35
CA THR A 591 16.82 -3.48 13.42
C THR A 591 15.79 -3.84 12.35
N GLU A 592 15.68 -5.12 12.02
CA GLU A 592 14.67 -5.67 11.12
C GLU A 592 13.65 -6.49 11.90
N VAL A 593 12.39 -6.42 11.47
CA VAL A 593 11.23 -7.08 12.08
C VAL A 593 10.33 -7.66 11.00
N ILE A 594 9.72 -8.82 11.29
CA ILE A 594 8.70 -9.45 10.44
C ILE A 594 7.33 -8.91 10.80
N GLY A 595 6.61 -8.37 9.83
CA GLY A 595 5.18 -8.08 9.93
C GLY A 595 4.38 -9.25 9.41
N LEU A 596 3.46 -9.77 10.22
CA LEU A 596 2.69 -10.98 9.91
C LEU A 596 1.21 -10.62 9.75
N LYS A 597 0.60 -11.11 8.67
CA LYS A 597 -0.85 -11.23 8.55
C LYS A 597 -1.24 -12.70 8.63
N CYS A 598 -2.25 -13.01 9.42
CA CYS A 598 -2.66 -14.38 9.72
C CYS A 598 -4.14 -14.44 10.11
N PHE A 599 -4.67 -15.64 10.32
CA PHE A 599 -6.07 -15.90 10.69
C PHE A 599 -6.67 -14.86 11.67
N TYR A 600 -7.89 -14.41 11.38
CA TYR A 600 -8.58 -13.29 12.06
C TYR A 600 -8.61 -13.38 13.59
N GLY A 601 -8.65 -14.59 14.15
CA GLY A 601 -8.61 -14.81 15.62
C GLY A 601 -7.29 -14.41 16.29
N PHE A 602 -6.21 -14.22 15.52
CA PHE A 602 -4.87 -13.86 16.02
C PHE A 602 -4.41 -12.48 15.52
N GLN A 603 -4.95 -11.98 14.39
CA GLN A 603 -4.52 -10.73 13.77
C GLN A 603 -4.51 -9.53 14.74
N MET A 604 -5.50 -9.41 15.63
CA MET A 604 -5.56 -8.30 16.60
C MET A 604 -4.34 -8.23 17.52
N THR A 605 -3.86 -9.37 18.01
CA THR A 605 -2.75 -9.44 18.97
C THR A 605 -1.41 -9.28 18.27
N VAL A 606 -1.31 -9.78 17.03
CA VAL A 606 -0.18 -9.55 16.11
C VAL A 606 -0.08 -8.06 15.75
N ASP A 607 -1.19 -7.41 15.40
CA ASP A 607 -1.25 -5.98 15.09
C ASP A 607 -0.81 -5.12 16.29
N GLU A 608 -1.33 -5.37 17.50
CA GLU A 608 -0.94 -4.65 18.71
C GLU A 608 0.51 -4.93 19.14
N HIS A 609 1.00 -6.15 18.93
CA HIS A 609 2.42 -6.46 19.10
C HIS A 609 3.28 -5.66 18.10
N GLN A 610 2.96 -5.69 16.80
CA GLN A 610 3.71 -4.98 15.77
C GLN A 610 3.71 -3.46 15.98
N LYS A 611 2.57 -2.86 16.37
CA LYS A 611 2.48 -1.45 16.75
C LYS A 611 3.40 -1.09 17.93
N ARG A 612 3.55 -1.98 18.92
CA ARG A 612 4.45 -1.79 20.08
C ARG A 612 5.92 -1.94 19.66
N VAL A 613 6.24 -2.92 18.81
CA VAL A 613 7.59 -3.14 18.27
C VAL A 613 8.07 -1.94 17.45
N LEU A 614 7.27 -1.44 16.51
CA LEU A 614 7.60 -0.29 15.65
C LEU A 614 7.73 1.04 16.43
N ARG A 615 7.12 1.14 17.62
CA ARG A 615 7.35 2.28 18.54
C ARG A 615 8.69 2.20 19.27
N GLY A 616 9.26 1.01 19.39
CA GLY A 616 10.46 0.70 20.20
C GLY A 616 10.15 0.03 21.55
N ASP A 617 8.88 -0.21 21.89
CA ASP A 617 8.42 -0.74 23.18
C ASP A 617 8.54 -2.27 23.26
N LEU A 618 9.70 -2.83 22.90
CA LEU A 618 9.95 -4.28 22.83
C LEU A 618 9.59 -5.03 24.13
N ALA A 619 9.81 -4.39 25.29
CA ALA A 619 9.46 -4.94 26.59
C ALA A 619 7.94 -5.02 26.85
N ALA A 620 7.12 -4.19 26.18
CA ALA A 620 5.66 -4.27 26.24
C ALA A 620 5.10 -5.24 25.20
N ALA A 621 5.68 -5.26 24.00
CA ALA A 621 5.37 -6.27 22.98
C ALA A 621 5.64 -7.70 23.48
N GLY A 622 6.79 -7.93 24.11
CA GLY A 622 7.14 -9.21 24.73
C GLY A 622 6.38 -9.54 26.02
N ARG A 623 5.63 -8.61 26.64
CA ARG A 623 4.63 -8.98 27.67
C ARG A 623 3.32 -9.44 27.04
N LEU A 624 2.89 -8.77 25.98
CA LEU A 624 1.69 -9.15 25.23
C LEU A 624 1.85 -10.57 24.64
N GLU A 625 3.00 -10.88 24.01
CA GLU A 625 3.32 -12.22 23.51
C GLU A 625 3.17 -13.31 24.59
N ARG A 626 3.79 -13.12 25.76
CA ARG A 626 3.73 -14.11 26.85
C ARG A 626 2.30 -14.30 27.38
N ARG A 627 1.57 -13.22 27.65
CA ARG A 627 0.17 -13.32 28.12
C ARG A 627 -0.75 -13.94 27.06
N TRP A 628 -0.48 -13.69 25.79
CA TRP A 628 -1.19 -14.31 24.67
C TRP A 628 -0.91 -15.81 24.60
N ALA A 629 0.36 -16.21 24.70
CA ALA A 629 0.76 -17.62 24.78
C ALA A 629 0.14 -18.35 25.98
N ASP A 630 0.14 -17.73 27.17
CA ASP A 630 -0.50 -18.26 28.38
C ASP A 630 -2.02 -18.48 28.15
N TYR A 631 -2.68 -17.53 27.49
CA TYR A 631 -4.10 -17.62 27.12
C TYR A 631 -4.38 -18.71 26.07
N MET A 632 -3.56 -18.81 25.03
CA MET A 632 -3.69 -19.82 23.97
C MET A 632 -3.51 -21.23 24.55
N GLN A 633 -2.42 -21.48 25.28
CA GLN A 633 -2.17 -22.76 25.95
C GLN A 633 -3.28 -23.11 26.94
N ALA A 634 -3.75 -22.15 27.75
CA ALA A 634 -4.84 -22.41 28.70
C ALA A 634 -6.18 -22.70 28.01
N THR A 635 -6.40 -22.16 26.81
CA THR A 635 -7.59 -22.40 25.98
C THR A 635 -7.55 -23.80 25.35
N GLU A 636 -6.39 -24.22 24.85
CA GLU A 636 -6.14 -25.56 24.32
C GLU A 636 -6.32 -26.64 25.42
N GLU A 637 -5.70 -26.43 26.59
CA GLU A 637 -5.94 -27.22 27.81
C GLU A 637 -7.44 -27.30 28.19
N ALA A 638 -8.19 -26.22 27.97
CA ALA A 638 -9.62 -26.16 28.27
C ALA A 638 -10.51 -26.83 27.22
N GLY A 639 -9.98 -27.15 26.03
CA GLY A 639 -10.62 -28.00 25.03
C GLY A 639 -10.57 -29.49 25.40
N MET A 640 -9.47 -29.95 26.02
CA MET A 640 -9.31 -31.33 26.46
C MET A 640 -10.43 -31.78 27.41
N THR A 641 -11.02 -32.95 27.14
CA THR A 641 -12.08 -33.56 27.96
C THR A 641 -11.52 -34.24 29.23
N GLY A 642 -12.39 -34.89 30.02
CA GLY A 642 -11.99 -35.68 31.19
C GLY A 642 -11.77 -34.89 32.49
N ALA A 643 -11.06 -35.50 33.43
CA ALA A 643 -10.89 -34.97 34.79
C ALA A 643 -10.21 -33.60 34.80
N GLY A 644 -10.65 -32.70 35.70
CA GLY A 644 -10.11 -31.35 35.83
C GLY A 644 -10.67 -30.30 34.86
N TYR A 645 -11.53 -30.66 33.90
CA TYR A 645 -12.12 -29.76 32.88
C TYR A 645 -12.61 -28.41 33.43
N ARG A 646 -13.38 -28.39 34.53
CA ARG A 646 -13.87 -27.14 35.16
C ARG A 646 -12.72 -26.24 35.67
N ARG A 647 -11.59 -26.80 36.09
CA ARG A 647 -10.39 -26.06 36.53
C ARG A 647 -9.60 -25.51 35.34
N ARG A 648 -9.46 -26.29 34.25
CA ARG A 648 -8.83 -25.83 32.99
C ARG A 648 -9.62 -24.68 32.37
N ARG A 649 -10.95 -24.83 32.21
CA ARG A 649 -11.84 -23.74 31.75
C ARG A 649 -11.87 -22.50 32.66
N ARG A 650 -11.56 -22.63 33.96
CA ARG A 650 -11.38 -21.46 34.84
C ARG A 650 -10.05 -20.74 34.53
N ARG A 651 -8.93 -21.47 34.45
CA ARG A 651 -7.62 -20.93 34.09
C ARG A 651 -7.64 -20.22 32.73
N ALA A 652 -8.33 -20.78 31.73
CA ALA A 652 -8.49 -20.14 30.41
C ALA A 652 -9.11 -18.74 30.49
N ARG A 653 -10.19 -18.56 31.28
CA ARG A 653 -10.83 -17.24 31.46
C ARG A 653 -9.97 -16.26 32.26
N GLU A 654 -9.23 -16.75 33.24
CA GLU A 654 -8.32 -15.93 34.06
C GLU A 654 -7.14 -15.45 33.19
N ALA A 655 -6.58 -16.31 32.33
CA ALA A 655 -5.59 -15.92 31.33
C ALA A 655 -6.15 -14.99 30.26
N GLN A 656 -7.38 -15.23 29.77
CA GLN A 656 -8.06 -14.35 28.81
C GLN A 656 -8.23 -12.92 29.36
N ALA A 657 -8.68 -12.78 30.60
CA ALA A 657 -8.81 -11.47 31.24
C ALA A 657 -7.45 -10.75 31.38
N LEU A 658 -6.40 -11.49 31.77
CA LEU A 658 -5.04 -10.97 31.84
C LEU A 658 -4.48 -10.58 30.47
N HIS A 659 -4.85 -11.27 29.39
CA HIS A 659 -4.49 -10.88 28.03
C HIS A 659 -5.18 -9.55 27.66
N MET A 660 -6.51 -9.47 27.77
CA MET A 660 -7.27 -8.26 27.43
C MET A 660 -6.76 -7.01 28.18
N ASP A 661 -6.47 -7.12 29.49
CA ASP A 661 -5.97 -6.00 30.29
C ASP A 661 -4.55 -5.50 29.84
N GLU A 662 -3.73 -6.31 29.14
CA GLU A 662 -2.45 -5.87 28.53
C GLU A 662 -2.62 -5.42 27.07
N GLU A 663 -3.59 -5.98 26.33
CA GLU A 663 -3.98 -5.55 24.99
C GLU A 663 -4.53 -4.11 25.01
N ASP A 664 -5.43 -3.79 25.96
CA ASP A 664 -5.97 -2.43 26.21
C ASP A 664 -4.92 -1.42 26.75
N GLY A 665 -3.66 -1.83 26.92
CA GLY A 665 -2.53 -0.95 27.22
C GLY A 665 -1.87 -1.11 28.59
N GLY A 666 -2.27 -2.10 29.40
CA GLY A 666 -1.41 -2.62 30.48
C GLY A 666 -1.08 -1.65 31.62
N LEU A 667 -2.05 -0.90 32.14
CA LEU A 667 -1.87 -0.21 33.42
C LEU A 667 -1.69 -1.25 34.55
N GLY A 668 -0.58 -1.12 35.29
CA GLY A 668 -0.23 -2.06 36.37
C GLY A 668 -1.19 -2.04 37.57
N PRO A 669 -0.98 -2.91 38.58
CA PRO A 669 -1.96 -3.23 39.64
C PRO A 669 -2.47 -2.08 40.52
N THR A 670 -1.94 -0.86 40.36
CA THR A 670 -2.31 0.36 41.10
C THR A 670 -3.11 1.36 40.26
N GLY A 671 -3.30 1.12 38.96
CA GLY A 671 -4.03 2.01 38.06
C GLY A 671 -5.55 1.95 38.25
N ARG A 672 -6.15 2.98 38.86
CA ARG A 672 -7.62 3.13 38.88
C ARG A 672 -8.16 3.22 37.45
N ARG A 673 -9.05 2.28 37.07
CA ARG A 673 -9.81 2.32 35.81
C ARG A 673 -10.53 3.67 35.67
N ARG A 674 -10.06 4.54 34.76
CA ARG A 674 -10.94 5.55 34.15
C ARG A 674 -11.90 4.78 33.24
N ALA A 675 -13.13 4.59 33.69
CA ALA A 675 -14.15 3.97 32.87
C ALA A 675 -14.34 4.82 31.60
N ARG A 676 -13.96 4.28 30.44
CA ARG A 676 -14.55 4.70 29.17
C ARG A 676 -16.02 4.31 29.23
N THR A 677 -16.86 5.25 29.67
CA THR A 677 -18.30 5.16 29.46
C THR A 677 -18.54 4.93 27.97
N LEU A 678 -19.12 3.79 27.62
CA LEU A 678 -19.54 3.50 26.25
C LEU A 678 -20.50 4.60 25.81
N GLY A 679 -20.00 5.47 24.93
CA GLY A 679 -20.74 6.58 24.38
C GLY A 679 -21.86 6.07 23.49
N SER A 680 -23.07 6.02 24.06
CA SER A 680 -24.38 6.10 23.41
C SER A 680 -24.34 6.23 21.88
N CYS A 681 -24.94 5.27 21.18
CA CYS A 681 -25.19 5.36 19.74
C CYS A 681 -26.02 6.62 19.41
N SER A 682 -25.36 7.69 18.98
CA SER A 682 -26.01 8.87 18.40
C SER A 682 -26.35 8.58 16.94
N VAL A 683 -27.56 8.10 16.68
CA VAL A 683 -28.10 7.98 15.32
C VAL A 683 -28.51 9.36 14.83
N MET A 684 -27.79 9.88 13.82
CA MET A 684 -28.26 10.78 12.77
C MET A 684 -27.52 10.45 11.48
#